data_AF-A0A2T7P7S3-F1
#
_entry.id   AF-A0A2T7P7S3-F1
#
_cell.length_a   1.000
_cell.length_b   1.000
_cell.length_c   1.000
_cell.angle_alpha   90.00
_cell.angle_beta   90.00
_cell.angle_gamma   90.00
#
_symmetry.space_group_name_H-M   'P 1'
#
loop_
_entity.id
_entity.type
_entity.pdbx_description
1 polymer ?
#
loop_
_entity_poly.entity_id
_entity_poly.type
_entity_poly.pdbx_seq_one_letter_code
_entity_poly.pdbx_strand_id
1 'polypeptide(L)'
;MFSKITNLIQQAVDTFSTNVTPQEEFVYHWKCVTGYFVDNKDGRKRIEETAIGGHVDRMLEILQHEETEAVEVGTTGPCLEYLLQHRILDTLCTLGRTDQPPGMKQVVLAFFTRLLSRLRHPLLPHINVYRAVQRLVKACGEVKAAPTEKEEIEFLCTVCAKIKSDPYLVNFFLENSPNRRRDEKGEAIKGDAVTSPPKTGNSASLQFGLVDALITLAQSEDAWVAVKACEGLMLCASLPEPTAAACLVERTDFCQFLAHRLVTLYSALPISVTPSLIEGVEAKWGFDTVGEKEEEQGFVGRRRVVAFLSWLDYVDRVAEAANPTVAIALSRQVAQELFQSQIEPALLQTAEAGIIVATAYLTRFLRTVCSEALLRELTYFMLGNERTPESVGEKEPVLRYRLLERCNHLSEEVCLVTLRLFDTLLQKEEEHIFHSMVLRNLLGRNYLKTADNQEGQAPSVGQGSAAGPVEALPEGESQTSPTADSSDLAPHLLPDAVPPSPTRAEVHKIVNSFLYLLPEEAKSSYETADSSYDMYLKDAHKQYAGLEAMCKGWGWPTRVKQYPEEFKQQTFFEGSFLRMLFNKLDGMLDQSHAVNLLVTGLAARLALIPHPVLHEFLLDPFLPIAPGVHTLFTKLTKVSNDLRSHMKCEPDFCQKLLLARKQLLGITYNIQRFEEQSRYEAVIVLEEFCKELSAIAFVKHHAAIIKS
;
A
#
# COMPACT_ATOMS: atom_id res chain seq x y z
N MET A 1 -37.49 -24.07 -66.98
CA MET A 1 -36.23 -24.44 -67.69
C MET A 1 -35.00 -23.94 -66.97
N PHE A 2 -34.99 -22.74 -66.39
CA PHE A 2 -33.87 -22.20 -65.61
C PHE A 2 -33.46 -23.04 -64.38
N SER A 3 -34.41 -23.61 -63.61
CA SER A 3 -34.07 -24.44 -62.44
C SER A 3 -33.30 -25.73 -62.77
N LYS A 4 -33.53 -26.30 -63.96
CA LYS A 4 -32.79 -27.49 -64.44
C LYS A 4 -31.37 -27.14 -64.87
N ILE A 5 -31.17 -25.94 -65.42
CA ILE A 5 -29.84 -25.43 -65.80
C ILE A 5 -29.05 -25.07 -64.54
N THR A 6 -29.68 -24.44 -63.53
CA THR A 6 -29.05 -24.17 -62.24
C THR A 6 -28.66 -25.45 -61.51
N ASN A 7 -29.52 -26.48 -61.51
CA ASN A 7 -29.16 -27.79 -60.93
C ASN A 7 -28.09 -28.53 -61.75
N LEU A 8 -28.04 -28.38 -63.07
CA LEU A 8 -26.98 -28.95 -63.91
C LEU A 8 -25.65 -28.21 -63.73
N ILE A 9 -25.68 -26.89 -63.51
CA ILE A 9 -24.49 -26.10 -63.17
C ILE A 9 -24.03 -26.42 -61.75
N GLN A 10 -24.95 -26.56 -60.79
CA GLN A 10 -24.61 -26.96 -59.43
C GLN A 10 -24.04 -28.38 -59.40
N GLN A 11 -24.68 -29.33 -60.10
CA GLN A 11 -24.13 -30.68 -60.26
C GLN A 11 -22.80 -30.65 -61.01
N ALA A 12 -22.62 -29.85 -62.07
CA ALA A 12 -21.34 -29.75 -62.76
C ALA A 12 -20.26 -29.12 -61.86
N VAL A 13 -20.59 -28.10 -61.06
CA VAL A 13 -19.70 -27.50 -60.05
C VAL A 13 -19.35 -28.50 -58.95
N ASP A 14 -20.28 -29.37 -58.54
CA ASP A 14 -20.03 -30.46 -57.59
C ASP A 14 -19.30 -31.66 -58.24
N THR A 15 -19.30 -31.76 -59.58
CA THR A 15 -18.55 -32.79 -60.34
C THR A 15 -17.14 -32.31 -60.69
N PHE A 16 -16.91 -30.98 -60.72
CA PHE A 16 -15.63 -30.34 -61.00
C PHE A 16 -14.97 -29.71 -59.77
N SER A 17 -15.64 -29.67 -58.62
CA SER A 17 -14.97 -29.49 -57.35
C SER A 17 -14.12 -30.74 -57.15
N THR A 18 -12.82 -30.61 -57.43
CA THR A 18 -11.84 -31.57 -56.93
C THR A 18 -12.16 -31.75 -55.44
N ASN A 19 -12.51 -32.97 -55.03
CA ASN A 19 -12.73 -33.36 -53.62
C ASN A 19 -11.40 -33.25 -52.87
N VAL A 20 -10.86 -32.04 -52.75
CA VAL A 20 -9.64 -31.73 -52.02
C VAL A 20 -10.04 -31.75 -50.57
N THR A 21 -9.47 -32.69 -49.83
CA THR A 21 -9.68 -32.76 -48.39
C THR A 21 -9.11 -31.49 -47.73
N PRO A 22 -9.65 -31.02 -46.59
CA PRO A 22 -9.09 -29.87 -45.87
C PRO A 22 -7.58 -30.01 -45.59
N GLN A 23 -7.13 -31.24 -45.34
CA GLN A 23 -5.72 -31.56 -45.15
C GLN A 23 -4.90 -31.33 -46.43
N GLU A 24 -5.39 -31.70 -47.61
CA GLU A 24 -4.70 -31.44 -48.88
C GLU A 24 -4.62 -29.94 -49.21
N GLU A 25 -5.68 -29.17 -48.91
CA GLU A 25 -5.69 -27.70 -49.05
C GLU A 25 -4.65 -27.06 -48.10
N PHE A 26 -4.59 -27.53 -46.85
CA PHE A 26 -3.60 -27.09 -45.87
C PHE A 26 -2.16 -27.35 -46.36
N VAL A 27 -1.89 -28.56 -46.85
CA VAL A 27 -0.58 -28.95 -47.38
C VAL A 27 -0.21 -28.14 -48.62
N TYR A 28 -1.19 -27.84 -49.48
CA TYR A 28 -0.99 -26.99 -50.66
C TYR A 28 -0.49 -25.59 -50.25
N HIS A 29 -1.16 -24.93 -49.30
CA HIS A 29 -0.74 -23.61 -48.84
C HIS A 29 0.65 -23.62 -48.18
N TRP A 30 0.98 -24.65 -47.40
CA TRP A 30 2.33 -24.81 -46.86
C TRP A 30 3.40 -24.99 -47.95
N LYS A 31 3.08 -25.74 -49.01
CA LYS A 31 3.96 -25.88 -50.18
C LYS A 31 4.15 -24.55 -50.92
N CYS A 32 3.12 -23.71 -51.03
CA CYS A 32 3.26 -22.37 -51.61
C CYS A 32 4.19 -21.47 -50.78
N VAL A 33 4.06 -21.50 -49.45
CA VAL A 33 4.95 -20.75 -48.54
C VAL A 33 6.40 -21.19 -48.69
N THR A 34 6.67 -22.50 -48.65
CA THR A 34 8.03 -23.03 -48.77
C THR A 34 8.60 -22.90 -50.19
N GLY A 35 7.78 -23.06 -51.22
CA GLY A 35 8.14 -22.90 -52.63
C GLY A 35 8.68 -21.50 -52.95
N TYR A 36 8.10 -20.45 -52.34
CA TYR A 36 8.62 -19.09 -52.48
C TYR A 36 10.12 -18.98 -52.16
N PHE A 37 10.58 -19.64 -51.09
CA PHE A 37 11.98 -19.60 -50.64
C PHE A 37 12.91 -20.48 -51.49
N VAL A 38 12.36 -21.50 -52.17
CA VAL A 38 13.11 -22.29 -53.15
C VAL A 38 13.37 -21.45 -54.40
N ASP A 39 12.36 -20.70 -54.84
CA ASP A 39 12.36 -19.96 -56.11
C ASP A 39 13.01 -18.56 -55.99
N ASN A 40 12.96 -17.91 -54.81
CA ASN A 40 13.43 -16.54 -54.61
C ASN A 40 14.56 -16.45 -53.58
N LYS A 41 15.76 -16.90 -53.95
CA LYS A 41 16.96 -16.87 -53.08
C LYS A 41 17.53 -15.47 -52.81
N ASP A 42 17.16 -14.48 -53.60
CA ASP A 42 17.76 -13.14 -53.53
C ASP A 42 17.16 -12.24 -52.43
N GLY A 43 16.03 -12.63 -51.82
CA GLY A 43 15.50 -12.02 -50.58
C GLY A 43 15.13 -10.53 -50.61
N ARG A 44 15.01 -9.90 -51.79
CA ARG A 44 14.86 -8.44 -51.92
C ARG A 44 13.44 -7.90 -51.81
N LYS A 45 12.41 -8.72 -52.02
CA LYS A 45 11.00 -8.28 -51.98
C LYS A 45 10.53 -8.14 -50.54
N ARG A 46 9.73 -7.12 -50.25
CA ARG A 46 9.08 -6.97 -48.94
C ARG A 46 7.96 -8.00 -48.79
N ILE A 47 7.63 -8.38 -47.56
CA ILE A 47 6.57 -9.37 -47.29
C ILE A 47 5.22 -8.99 -47.92
N GLU A 48 4.89 -7.69 -47.95
CA GLU A 48 3.66 -7.12 -48.53
C GLU A 48 3.52 -7.40 -50.04
N GLU A 49 4.64 -7.60 -50.74
CA GLU A 49 4.68 -7.90 -52.17
C GLU A 49 4.63 -9.41 -52.47
N THR A 50 4.46 -10.23 -51.42
CA THR A 50 4.42 -11.69 -51.52
C THR A 50 3.04 -12.24 -51.16
N ALA A 51 2.71 -13.43 -51.67
CA ALA A 51 1.50 -14.15 -51.29
C ALA A 51 1.65 -14.93 -49.96
N ILE A 52 2.80 -14.84 -49.28
CA ILE A 52 3.12 -15.67 -48.10
C ILE A 52 2.12 -15.41 -46.98
N GLY A 53 1.84 -14.14 -46.65
CA GLY A 53 0.89 -13.77 -45.60
C GLY A 53 -0.50 -14.37 -45.84
N GLY A 54 -1.02 -14.27 -47.06
CA GLY A 54 -2.32 -14.84 -47.42
C GLY A 54 -2.37 -16.37 -47.32
N HIS A 55 -1.30 -17.08 -47.70
CA HIS A 55 -1.23 -18.53 -47.54
C HIS A 55 -1.16 -18.97 -46.08
N VAL A 56 -0.40 -18.26 -45.25
CA VAL A 56 -0.31 -18.54 -43.80
C VAL A 56 -1.67 -18.28 -43.11
N ASP A 57 -2.37 -17.21 -43.48
CA ASP A 57 -3.71 -16.93 -42.97
C ASP A 57 -4.71 -18.00 -43.39
N ARG A 58 -4.65 -18.48 -44.65
CA ARG A 58 -5.52 -19.54 -45.12
C ARG A 58 -5.27 -20.89 -44.40
N MET A 59 -4.01 -21.23 -44.12
CA MET A 59 -3.67 -22.39 -43.29
C MET A 59 -4.34 -22.32 -41.91
N LEU A 60 -4.38 -21.14 -41.30
CA LEU A 60 -5.02 -20.94 -40.00
C LEU A 60 -6.56 -21.03 -40.07
N GLU A 61 -7.17 -20.50 -41.13
CA GLU A 61 -8.62 -20.62 -41.36
C GLU A 61 -9.04 -22.10 -41.48
N ILE A 62 -8.25 -22.90 -42.20
CA ILE A 62 -8.51 -24.34 -42.35
C ILE A 62 -8.45 -25.06 -40.99
N LEU A 63 -7.47 -24.74 -40.14
CA LEU A 63 -7.37 -25.30 -38.78
C LEU A 63 -8.58 -24.91 -37.91
N GLN A 64 -9.07 -23.68 -38.03
CA GLN A 64 -10.26 -23.22 -37.29
C GLN A 64 -11.53 -23.92 -37.77
N HIS A 65 -11.65 -24.13 -39.09
CA HIS A 65 -12.77 -24.84 -39.66
C HIS A 65 -12.77 -26.30 -39.21
N GLU A 66 -11.61 -26.97 -39.26
CA GLU A 66 -11.43 -28.34 -38.75
C GLU A 66 -11.86 -28.48 -37.29
N GLU A 67 -11.44 -27.55 -36.42
CA GLU A 67 -11.84 -27.56 -35.01
C GLU A 67 -13.35 -27.31 -34.80
N THR A 68 -13.97 -26.52 -35.68
CA THR A 68 -15.42 -26.24 -35.63
C THR A 68 -16.25 -27.44 -36.07
N GLU A 69 -15.75 -28.23 -37.02
CA GLU A 69 -16.41 -29.44 -37.53
C GLU A 69 -16.11 -30.70 -36.70
N ALA A 70 -15.14 -30.64 -35.78
CA ALA A 70 -14.81 -31.75 -34.91
C ALA A 70 -15.97 -32.13 -33.97
N VAL A 71 -16.40 -33.39 -34.05
CA VAL A 71 -17.52 -33.94 -33.26
C VAL A 71 -17.13 -34.20 -31.79
N GLU A 72 -15.85 -34.50 -31.54
CA GLU A 72 -15.31 -34.77 -30.19
C GLU A 72 -14.32 -33.70 -29.74
N VAL A 73 -14.63 -33.06 -28.61
CA VAL A 73 -13.77 -32.04 -27.99
C VAL A 73 -12.44 -32.66 -27.55
N GLY A 74 -11.33 -32.16 -28.10
CA GLY A 74 -9.97 -32.56 -27.71
C GLY A 74 -9.31 -33.60 -28.62
N THR A 75 -9.99 -34.08 -29.67
CA THR A 75 -9.36 -34.89 -30.71
C THR A 75 -8.54 -34.01 -31.66
N THR A 76 -7.33 -34.43 -32.01
CA THR A 76 -6.48 -33.70 -32.95
C THR A 76 -6.91 -34.06 -34.37
N GLY A 77 -7.43 -33.09 -35.13
CA GLY A 77 -7.80 -33.30 -36.52
C GLY A 77 -6.57 -33.50 -37.44
N PRO A 78 -6.76 -34.03 -38.67
CA PRO A 78 -5.68 -34.36 -39.59
C PRO A 78 -4.81 -33.15 -40.02
N CYS A 79 -5.36 -31.94 -40.08
CA CYS A 79 -4.61 -30.71 -40.38
C CYS A 79 -3.75 -30.30 -39.18
N LEU A 80 -4.32 -30.31 -37.97
CA LEU A 80 -3.58 -30.00 -36.75
C LEU A 80 -2.48 -31.05 -36.47
N GLU A 81 -2.75 -32.33 -36.71
CA GLU A 81 -1.76 -33.40 -36.60
C GLU A 81 -0.61 -33.17 -37.59
N TYR A 82 -0.92 -32.81 -38.83
CA TYR A 82 0.09 -32.47 -39.84
C TYR A 82 0.95 -31.28 -39.41
N LEU A 83 0.34 -30.21 -38.87
CA LEU A 83 1.06 -29.05 -38.33
C LEU A 83 2.07 -29.45 -37.24
N LEU A 84 1.65 -30.33 -36.32
CA LEU A 84 2.46 -30.78 -35.19
C LEU A 84 3.58 -31.74 -35.61
N GLN A 85 3.38 -32.59 -36.62
CA GLN A 85 4.35 -33.59 -37.05
C GLN A 85 5.42 -33.06 -38.02
N HIS A 86 5.06 -32.11 -38.90
CA HIS A 86 5.94 -31.72 -40.02
C HIS A 86 6.85 -30.51 -39.76
N ARG A 87 7.13 -30.17 -38.48
CA ARG A 87 8.02 -29.05 -38.08
C ARG A 87 7.69 -27.70 -38.75
N ILE A 88 6.42 -27.48 -39.09
CA ILE A 88 5.94 -26.25 -39.72
C ILE A 88 6.21 -25.06 -38.81
N LEU A 89 5.84 -25.19 -37.53
CA LEU A 89 6.06 -24.18 -36.50
C LEU A 89 7.56 -23.86 -36.33
N ASP A 90 8.43 -24.87 -36.37
CA ASP A 90 9.87 -24.66 -36.25
C ASP A 90 10.45 -23.85 -37.40
N THR A 91 9.98 -24.15 -38.62
CA THR A 91 10.37 -23.45 -39.84
C THR A 91 9.89 -22.01 -39.82
N LEU A 92 8.62 -21.78 -39.47
CA LEU A 92 8.06 -20.43 -39.33
C LEU A 92 8.80 -19.60 -38.28
N CYS A 93 9.15 -20.18 -37.12
CA CYS A 93 9.97 -19.47 -36.13
C CYS A 93 11.34 -19.07 -36.67
N THR A 94 11.96 -19.91 -37.49
CA THR A 94 13.27 -19.63 -38.09
C THR A 94 13.15 -18.46 -39.07
N LEU A 95 12.14 -18.50 -39.95
CA LEU A 95 11.85 -17.44 -40.92
C LEU A 95 11.53 -16.10 -40.24
N GLY A 96 10.74 -16.14 -39.16
CA GLY A 96 10.40 -14.94 -38.37
C GLY A 96 11.61 -14.35 -37.66
N ARG A 97 12.53 -15.17 -37.14
CA ARG A 97 13.78 -14.69 -36.52
C ARG A 97 14.75 -14.09 -37.52
N THR A 98 14.86 -14.68 -38.71
CA THR A 98 15.72 -14.12 -39.76
C THR A 98 15.13 -12.86 -40.40
N ASP A 99 13.83 -12.61 -40.19
CA ASP A 99 13.04 -11.55 -40.83
C ASP A 99 13.30 -11.44 -42.34
N GLN A 100 13.30 -12.60 -43.00
CA GLN A 100 13.56 -12.73 -44.44
C GLN A 100 12.38 -13.45 -45.10
N PRO A 101 11.68 -12.83 -46.06
CA PRO A 101 11.83 -11.42 -46.51
C PRO A 101 11.51 -10.39 -45.41
N PRO A 102 11.96 -9.12 -45.52
CA PRO A 102 11.67 -8.09 -44.52
C PRO A 102 10.18 -7.96 -44.21
N GLY A 103 9.82 -8.03 -42.93
CA GLY A 103 8.43 -8.06 -42.43
C GLY A 103 7.88 -9.47 -42.18
N MET A 104 8.65 -10.53 -42.46
CA MET A 104 8.26 -11.91 -42.16
C MET A 104 8.03 -12.13 -40.66
N LYS A 105 8.77 -11.43 -39.78
CA LYS A 105 8.55 -11.47 -38.33
C LYS A 105 7.11 -11.08 -37.95
N GLN A 106 6.56 -10.04 -38.58
CA GLN A 106 5.17 -9.60 -38.33
C GLN A 106 4.16 -10.69 -38.68
N VAL A 107 4.30 -11.32 -39.85
CA VAL A 107 3.41 -12.41 -40.30
C VAL A 107 3.50 -13.61 -39.37
N VAL A 108 4.72 -14.00 -38.96
CA VAL A 108 4.92 -15.13 -38.04
C VAL A 108 4.32 -14.84 -36.68
N LEU A 109 4.58 -13.68 -36.09
CA LEU A 109 4.00 -13.31 -34.79
C LEU A 109 2.47 -13.25 -34.88
N ALA A 110 1.91 -12.63 -35.91
CA ALA A 110 0.47 -12.59 -36.13
C ALA A 110 -0.14 -14.00 -36.26
N PHE A 111 0.53 -14.91 -36.99
CA PHE A 111 0.10 -16.30 -37.09
C PHE A 111 0.08 -16.99 -35.72
N PHE A 112 1.16 -16.91 -34.94
CA PHE A 112 1.23 -17.53 -33.61
C PHE A 112 0.24 -16.92 -32.62
N THR A 113 0.08 -15.59 -32.63
CA THR A 113 -0.94 -14.88 -31.84
C THR A 113 -2.34 -15.40 -32.14
N ARG A 114 -2.71 -15.50 -33.42
CA ARG A 114 -4.04 -15.98 -33.83
C ARG A 114 -4.19 -17.50 -33.60
N LEU A 115 -3.14 -18.29 -33.82
CA LEU A 115 -3.12 -19.73 -33.55
C LEU A 115 -3.42 -20.01 -32.09
N LEU A 116 -2.74 -19.32 -31.16
CA LEU A 116 -2.94 -19.50 -29.73
C LEU A 116 -4.29 -18.93 -29.26
N SER A 117 -4.70 -17.76 -29.75
CA SER A 117 -5.93 -17.10 -29.27
C SER A 117 -7.22 -17.69 -29.84
N ARG A 118 -7.22 -18.16 -31.09
CA ARG A 118 -8.46 -18.57 -31.80
C ARG A 118 -8.76 -20.06 -31.72
N LEU A 119 -7.74 -20.92 -31.57
CA LEU A 119 -7.96 -22.35 -31.39
C LEU A 119 -8.30 -22.67 -29.93
N ARG A 120 -9.35 -23.47 -29.74
CA ARG A 120 -9.84 -23.93 -28.43
C ARG A 120 -8.98 -25.06 -27.87
N HIS A 121 -8.36 -25.85 -28.74
CA HIS A 121 -7.48 -26.96 -28.38
C HIS A 121 -6.30 -26.47 -27.53
N PRO A 122 -5.94 -27.16 -26.42
CA PRO A 122 -4.82 -26.78 -25.59
C PRO A 122 -3.50 -27.07 -26.33
N LEU A 123 -3.01 -26.06 -27.06
CA LEU A 123 -1.82 -26.20 -27.92
C LEU A 123 -0.50 -26.14 -27.13
N LEU A 124 -0.41 -25.30 -26.11
CA LEU A 124 0.85 -25.07 -25.37
C LEU A 124 1.45 -26.33 -24.74
N PRO A 125 0.68 -27.29 -24.18
CA PRO A 125 1.24 -28.54 -23.70
C PRO A 125 2.00 -29.37 -24.76
N HIS A 126 1.76 -29.16 -26.06
CA HIS A 126 2.47 -29.88 -27.12
C HIS A 126 3.92 -29.40 -27.25
N ILE A 127 4.85 -30.36 -27.26
CA ILE A 127 6.30 -30.10 -27.24
C ILE A 127 6.81 -29.22 -28.38
N ASN A 128 6.25 -29.41 -29.57
CA ASN A 128 6.63 -28.63 -30.75
C ASN A 128 6.04 -27.22 -30.72
N VAL A 129 4.95 -27.01 -29.99
CA VAL A 129 4.30 -25.71 -29.84
C VAL A 129 5.04 -24.89 -28.78
N TYR A 130 5.18 -25.36 -27.53
CA TYR A 130 5.80 -24.51 -26.51
C TYR A 130 7.26 -24.17 -26.85
N ARG A 131 8.02 -25.10 -27.45
CA ARG A 131 9.41 -24.79 -27.88
C ARG A 131 9.46 -23.74 -28.98
N ALA A 132 8.50 -23.74 -29.90
CA ALA A 132 8.37 -22.72 -30.93
C ALA A 132 8.00 -21.37 -30.31
N VAL A 133 7.02 -21.36 -29.39
CA VAL A 133 6.60 -20.17 -28.66
C VAL A 133 7.74 -19.60 -27.80
N GLN A 134 8.46 -20.42 -27.03
CA GLN A 134 9.64 -20.01 -26.26
C GLN A 134 10.71 -19.35 -27.14
N ARG A 135 10.97 -19.94 -28.32
CA ARG A 135 11.94 -19.38 -29.27
C ARG A 135 11.49 -18.02 -29.80
N LEU A 136 10.19 -17.83 -30.06
CA LEU A 136 9.66 -16.53 -30.48
C LEU A 136 9.65 -15.51 -29.35
N VAL A 137 9.29 -15.91 -28.13
CA VAL A 137 9.36 -15.07 -26.93
C VAL A 137 10.76 -14.48 -26.77
N LYS A 138 11.81 -15.30 -26.90
CA LYS A 138 13.21 -14.84 -26.84
C LYS A 138 13.61 -13.89 -27.98
N ALA A 139 12.88 -13.91 -29.10
CA ALA A 139 13.13 -13.04 -30.25
C ALA A 139 12.37 -11.69 -30.15
N CYS A 140 11.49 -11.54 -29.15
CA CYS A 140 10.83 -10.28 -28.85
C CYS A 140 11.77 -9.36 -28.06
N GLY A 141 11.78 -8.06 -28.37
CA GLY A 141 12.62 -7.06 -27.70
C GLY A 141 14.11 -7.06 -28.09
N GLU A 142 14.57 -7.95 -28.99
CA GLU A 142 15.99 -7.99 -29.39
C GLU A 142 16.47 -6.70 -30.07
N VAL A 143 15.58 -6.01 -30.79
CA VAL A 143 15.85 -4.76 -31.52
C VAL A 143 15.01 -3.64 -30.89
N LYS A 144 15.68 -2.61 -30.35
CA LYS A 144 15.01 -1.44 -29.78
C LYS A 144 14.31 -0.62 -30.86
N ALA A 145 13.10 -0.15 -30.60
CA ALA A 145 12.28 0.63 -31.53
C ALA A 145 12.06 -0.09 -32.86
N ALA A 146 11.86 -1.42 -32.80
CA ALA A 146 11.56 -2.21 -33.98
C ALA A 146 10.16 -1.86 -34.54
N PRO A 147 9.97 -1.88 -35.87
CA PRO A 147 8.63 -1.70 -36.45
C PRO A 147 7.66 -2.85 -36.11
N THR A 148 8.15 -3.89 -35.43
CA THR A 148 7.40 -5.09 -35.01
C THR A 148 7.00 -5.08 -33.54
N GLU A 149 7.33 -4.02 -32.77
CA GLU A 149 7.04 -3.97 -31.33
C GLU A 149 5.56 -4.18 -31.01
N LYS A 150 4.66 -3.72 -31.89
CA LYS A 150 3.23 -3.93 -31.76
C LYS A 150 2.84 -5.41 -31.87
N GLU A 151 3.29 -6.10 -32.93
CA GLU A 151 3.02 -7.52 -33.11
C GLU A 151 3.69 -8.37 -32.03
N GLU A 152 4.87 -7.97 -31.57
CA GLU A 152 5.59 -8.62 -30.47
C GLU A 152 4.79 -8.55 -29.18
N ILE A 153 4.31 -7.36 -28.78
CA ILE A 153 3.57 -7.24 -27.53
C ILE A 153 2.20 -7.92 -27.60
N GLU A 154 1.51 -7.87 -28.74
CA GLU A 154 0.26 -8.63 -28.93
C GLU A 154 0.47 -10.14 -28.76
N PHE A 155 1.58 -10.66 -29.29
CA PHE A 155 1.98 -12.05 -29.11
C PHE A 155 2.29 -12.39 -27.65
N LEU A 156 3.13 -11.60 -26.98
CA LEU A 156 3.47 -11.83 -25.57
C LEU A 156 2.25 -11.74 -24.66
N CYS A 157 1.36 -10.77 -24.88
CA CYS A 157 0.09 -10.64 -24.16
C CYS A 157 -0.80 -11.89 -24.36
N THR A 158 -0.82 -12.47 -25.56
CA THR A 158 -1.55 -13.71 -25.83
C THR A 158 -0.96 -14.89 -25.06
N VAL A 159 0.36 -15.00 -24.98
CA VAL A 159 1.04 -16.01 -24.16
C VAL A 159 0.71 -15.82 -22.68
N CYS A 160 0.81 -14.58 -22.17
CA CYS A 160 0.45 -14.26 -20.80
C CYS A 160 -1.01 -14.61 -20.49
N ALA A 161 -1.95 -14.29 -21.39
CA ALA A 161 -3.37 -14.63 -21.21
C ALA A 161 -3.61 -16.14 -21.10
N LYS A 162 -2.87 -16.96 -21.88
CA LYS A 162 -2.94 -18.42 -21.76
C LYS A 162 -2.35 -18.93 -20.45
N ILE A 163 -1.22 -18.37 -20.00
CA ILE A 163 -0.64 -18.71 -18.69
C ILE A 163 -1.59 -18.29 -17.56
N LYS A 164 -2.27 -17.15 -17.65
CA LYS A 164 -3.27 -16.76 -16.64
C LYS A 164 -4.46 -17.72 -16.59
N SER A 165 -4.86 -18.27 -17.73
CA SER A 165 -5.96 -19.24 -17.81
C SER A 165 -5.57 -20.62 -17.29
N ASP A 166 -4.32 -21.04 -17.50
CA ASP A 166 -3.74 -22.25 -16.94
C ASP A 166 -2.34 -21.95 -16.38
N PRO A 167 -2.27 -21.55 -15.09
CA PRO A 167 -1.03 -21.11 -14.45
C PRO A 167 0.11 -22.13 -14.46
N TYR A 168 -0.21 -23.43 -14.54
CA TYR A 168 0.80 -24.50 -14.62
C TYR A 168 1.68 -24.41 -15.88
N LEU A 169 1.17 -23.77 -16.94
CA LEU A 169 1.90 -23.58 -18.20
C LEU A 169 3.16 -22.74 -18.05
N VAL A 170 3.27 -21.92 -16.99
CA VAL A 170 4.47 -21.11 -16.73
C VAL A 170 5.73 -21.96 -16.64
N ASN A 171 5.62 -23.20 -16.12
CA ASN A 171 6.75 -24.11 -15.99
C ASN A 171 7.39 -24.46 -17.34
N PHE A 172 6.64 -24.41 -18.44
CA PHE A 172 7.19 -24.58 -19.78
C PHE A 172 8.06 -23.41 -20.22
N PHE A 173 7.98 -22.25 -19.57
CA PHE A 173 8.76 -21.05 -19.87
C PHE A 173 9.94 -20.83 -18.90
N LEU A 174 10.03 -21.65 -17.84
CA LEU A 174 11.15 -21.66 -16.90
C LEU A 174 12.21 -22.67 -17.40
N GLU A 175 13.23 -22.18 -18.11
CA GLU A 175 14.26 -23.06 -18.69
C GLU A 175 15.49 -23.18 -17.81
N ASN A 176 15.99 -24.39 -17.55
CA ASN A 176 17.36 -24.58 -17.06
C ASN A 176 18.33 -24.21 -18.18
N SER A 177 19.13 -23.16 -18.02
CA SER A 177 20.20 -22.87 -19.00
C SER A 177 21.10 -24.10 -19.13
N PRO A 178 21.20 -24.74 -20.32
CA PRO A 178 22.23 -25.72 -20.54
C PRO A 178 23.54 -24.95 -20.57
N ASN A 179 24.33 -25.10 -19.49
CA ASN A 179 25.76 -24.82 -19.40
C ASN A 179 26.37 -24.24 -20.68
N ARG A 180 26.81 -22.97 -20.66
CA ARG A 180 27.88 -22.48 -21.54
C ARG A 180 29.11 -23.39 -21.37
N ARG A 181 29.19 -24.46 -22.15
CA ARG A 181 30.38 -25.32 -22.27
C ARG A 181 30.66 -25.51 -23.75
N ARG A 182 31.89 -25.09 -24.14
CA ARG A 182 32.48 -25.00 -25.49
C ARG A 182 31.96 -23.76 -26.24
N ASP A 183 32.76 -22.74 -26.50
CA ASP A 183 34.09 -22.79 -27.11
C ASP A 183 35.11 -21.81 -26.50
N GLU A 184 36.08 -22.33 -25.74
CA GLU A 184 37.41 -21.74 -25.68
C GLU A 184 38.40 -22.88 -25.92
N LYS A 185 38.81 -23.05 -27.17
CA LYS A 185 39.99 -23.84 -27.52
C LYS A 185 41.22 -22.99 -27.22
N GLY A 186 41.87 -23.33 -26.11
CA GLY A 186 43.33 -23.44 -25.97
C GLY A 186 44.15 -22.16 -25.97
N GLU A 187 44.71 -21.82 -24.82
CA GLU A 187 46.17 -21.81 -24.66
C GLU A 187 46.55 -21.91 -23.17
N ALA A 188 47.41 -22.88 -22.85
CA ALA A 188 47.86 -23.19 -21.51
C ALA A 188 49.10 -22.35 -21.19
N ILE A 189 49.05 -21.55 -20.10
CA ILE A 189 50.26 -21.10 -19.40
C ILE A 189 50.03 -21.24 -17.89
N LYS A 190 50.98 -21.93 -17.25
CA LYS A 190 51.08 -22.25 -15.82
C LYS A 190 51.38 -20.99 -14.98
N GLY A 191 50.89 -20.96 -13.74
CA GLY A 191 51.50 -20.11 -12.69
C GLY A 191 50.63 -19.84 -11.46
N ASP A 192 50.93 -20.57 -10.39
CA ASP A 192 50.83 -20.25 -8.96
C ASP A 192 49.49 -19.97 -8.23
N ALA A 193 49.46 -20.57 -7.04
CA ALA A 193 48.36 -20.68 -6.10
C ALA A 193 48.36 -19.53 -5.08
N VAL A 194 47.18 -18.95 -4.82
CA VAL A 194 46.80 -18.42 -3.49
C VAL A 194 45.30 -18.63 -3.26
N THR A 195 45.02 -19.04 -2.03
CA THR A 195 43.77 -19.47 -1.38
C THR A 195 42.57 -18.51 -1.49
N SER A 196 41.41 -19.04 -1.88
CA SER A 196 40.08 -18.49 -1.59
C SER A 196 39.06 -19.63 -1.35
N PRO A 197 38.01 -19.42 -0.54
CA PRO A 197 37.18 -20.49 0.04
C PRO A 197 36.26 -21.14 -1.00
N PRO A 198 35.71 -22.35 -0.74
CA PRO A 198 35.06 -23.15 -1.76
C PRO A 198 33.73 -22.54 -2.18
N LYS A 199 33.62 -22.11 -3.45
CA LYS A 199 32.33 -21.84 -4.10
C LYS A 199 31.63 -23.17 -4.35
N THR A 200 30.78 -23.57 -3.42
CA THR A 200 29.85 -24.69 -3.58
C THR A 200 28.70 -24.29 -4.49
N GLY A 201 28.49 -25.06 -5.56
CA GLY A 201 27.20 -25.13 -6.28
C GLY A 201 27.20 -24.53 -7.68
N ASN A 202 27.58 -25.32 -8.69
CA ASN A 202 27.07 -25.16 -10.05
C ASN A 202 25.53 -25.33 -10.01
N SER A 203 24.76 -24.25 -9.89
CA SER A 203 23.34 -24.28 -10.25
C SER A 203 23.19 -23.78 -11.68
N ALA A 204 22.65 -24.61 -12.59
CA ALA A 204 22.15 -24.11 -13.86
C ALA A 204 21.21 -22.91 -13.59
N SER A 205 21.49 -21.75 -14.17
CA SER A 205 20.64 -20.58 -14.01
C SER A 205 19.35 -20.81 -14.78
N LEU A 206 18.22 -20.90 -14.08
CA LEU A 206 16.90 -20.85 -14.71
C LEU A 206 16.71 -19.47 -15.37
N GLN A 207 16.23 -19.42 -16.61
CA GLN A 207 15.88 -18.18 -17.32
C GLN A 207 14.37 -18.08 -17.49
N PHE A 208 13.82 -16.86 -17.38
CA PHE A 208 12.40 -16.59 -17.59
C PHE A 208 12.23 -15.63 -18.77
N GLY A 209 12.50 -16.13 -19.98
CA GLY A 209 12.59 -15.29 -21.18
C GLY A 209 11.33 -14.48 -21.53
N LEU A 210 10.16 -14.90 -21.04
CA LEU A 210 8.92 -14.12 -21.17
C LEU A 210 9.01 -12.79 -20.42
N VAL A 211 9.51 -12.81 -19.18
CA VAL A 211 9.68 -11.62 -18.35
C VAL A 211 10.76 -10.73 -18.95
N ASP A 212 11.88 -11.29 -19.41
CA ASP A 212 12.98 -10.54 -20.01
C ASP A 212 12.53 -9.75 -21.25
N ALA A 213 11.73 -10.39 -22.12
CA ALA A 213 11.14 -9.75 -23.29
C ALA A 213 10.15 -8.64 -22.91
N LEU A 214 9.30 -8.89 -21.90
CA LEU A 214 8.36 -7.88 -21.40
C LEU A 214 9.07 -6.69 -20.73
N ILE A 215 10.13 -6.91 -19.94
CA ILE A 215 10.95 -5.82 -19.37
C ILE A 215 11.53 -4.95 -20.48
N THR A 216 11.97 -5.57 -21.57
CA THR A 216 12.55 -4.84 -22.70
C THR A 216 11.49 -3.99 -23.41
N LEU A 217 10.31 -4.55 -23.71
CA LEU A 217 9.22 -3.82 -24.36
C LEU A 217 8.55 -2.78 -23.43
N ALA A 218 8.63 -2.96 -22.11
CA ALA A 218 8.19 -1.95 -21.14
C ALA A 218 9.02 -0.65 -21.20
N GLN A 219 10.17 -0.68 -21.88
CA GLN A 219 11.02 0.49 -22.14
C GLN A 219 10.81 1.09 -23.54
N SER A 220 9.79 0.65 -24.29
CA SER A 220 9.45 1.23 -25.61
C SER A 220 9.07 2.71 -25.49
N GLU A 221 9.41 3.48 -26.52
CA GLU A 221 8.97 4.87 -26.70
C GLU A 221 7.48 4.95 -27.08
N ASP A 222 6.89 3.85 -27.58
CA ASP A 222 5.45 3.74 -27.79
C ASP A 222 4.75 3.43 -26.47
N ALA A 223 4.03 4.42 -25.95
CA ALA A 223 3.31 4.31 -24.69
C ALA A 223 2.31 3.15 -24.66
N TRP A 224 1.66 2.82 -25.78
CA TRP A 224 0.72 1.69 -25.84
C TRP A 224 1.45 0.36 -25.68
N VAL A 225 2.59 0.18 -26.36
CA VAL A 225 3.43 -1.02 -26.23
C VAL A 225 3.94 -1.15 -24.80
N ALA A 226 4.49 -0.07 -24.24
CA ALA A 226 5.02 -0.06 -22.88
C ALA A 226 3.95 -0.42 -21.83
N VAL A 227 2.73 0.13 -21.96
CA VAL A 227 1.61 -0.18 -21.06
C VAL A 227 1.19 -1.66 -21.18
N LYS A 228 1.11 -2.20 -22.41
CA LYS A 228 0.80 -3.63 -22.61
C LYS A 228 1.88 -4.55 -22.05
N ALA A 229 3.15 -4.18 -22.17
CA ALA A 229 4.24 -4.90 -21.53
C ALA A 229 4.11 -4.87 -20.00
N CYS A 230 3.77 -3.72 -19.42
CA CYS A 230 3.51 -3.56 -18.00
C CYS A 230 2.31 -4.40 -17.51
N GLU A 231 1.24 -4.50 -18.28
CA GLU A 231 0.12 -5.43 -17.99
C GLU A 231 0.58 -6.89 -17.97
N GLY A 232 1.41 -7.30 -18.95
CA GLY A 232 1.98 -8.64 -19.02
C GLY A 232 2.90 -8.96 -17.82
N LEU A 233 3.71 -7.98 -17.40
CA LEU A 233 4.57 -8.09 -16.22
C LEU A 233 3.76 -8.27 -14.93
N MET A 234 2.69 -7.50 -14.75
CA MET A 234 1.78 -7.62 -13.60
C MET A 234 1.09 -9.00 -13.58
N LEU A 235 0.70 -9.51 -14.75
CA LEU A 235 0.15 -10.87 -14.87
C LEU A 235 1.18 -11.92 -14.44
N CYS A 236 2.43 -11.83 -14.91
CA CYS A 236 3.48 -12.77 -14.51
C CYS A 236 3.77 -12.72 -13.00
N ALA A 237 3.73 -11.53 -12.39
CA ALA A 237 3.93 -11.35 -10.96
C ALA A 237 2.78 -11.91 -10.10
N SER A 238 1.56 -11.97 -10.64
CA SER A 238 0.35 -12.45 -9.96
C SER A 238 0.12 -13.96 -10.05
N LEU A 239 1.03 -14.70 -10.70
CA LEU A 239 0.90 -16.15 -10.83
C LEU A 239 0.96 -16.85 -9.45
N PRO A 240 0.08 -17.82 -9.18
CA PRO A 240 0.06 -18.56 -7.92
C PRO A 240 1.25 -19.52 -7.76
N GLU A 241 1.93 -19.89 -8.85
CA GLU A 241 3.03 -20.87 -8.84
C GLU A 241 4.24 -20.39 -8.03
N PRO A 242 4.63 -21.10 -6.96
CA PRO A 242 5.77 -20.70 -6.14
C PRO A 242 7.10 -20.76 -6.90
N THR A 243 7.24 -21.68 -7.86
CA THR A 243 8.43 -21.79 -8.73
C THR A 243 8.58 -20.59 -9.65
N ALA A 244 7.47 -20.10 -10.21
CA ALA A 244 7.47 -18.88 -11.02
C ALA A 244 7.80 -17.65 -10.17
N ALA A 245 7.21 -17.54 -8.97
CA ALA A 245 7.49 -16.46 -8.03
C ALA A 245 8.99 -16.42 -7.64
N ALA A 246 9.57 -17.56 -7.28
CA ALA A 246 10.99 -17.66 -6.94
C ALA A 246 11.90 -17.33 -8.15
N CYS A 247 11.57 -17.84 -9.34
CA CYS A 247 12.34 -17.53 -10.55
C CYS A 247 12.27 -16.03 -10.91
N LEU A 248 11.09 -15.41 -10.76
CA LEU A 248 10.90 -13.98 -11.03
C LEU A 248 11.78 -13.13 -10.09
N VAL A 249 11.81 -13.46 -8.80
CA VAL A 249 12.59 -12.72 -7.80
C VAL A 249 14.09 -12.97 -7.92
N GLU A 250 14.52 -14.22 -8.04
CA GLU A 250 15.93 -14.58 -7.91
C GLU A 250 16.70 -14.58 -9.24
N ARG A 251 16.00 -14.68 -10.37
CA ARG A 251 16.61 -14.99 -11.68
C ARG A 251 16.28 -14.00 -12.78
N THR A 252 15.51 -12.96 -12.49
CA THR A 252 15.20 -11.88 -13.44
C THR A 252 15.49 -10.52 -12.80
N ASP A 253 15.68 -9.50 -13.63
CA ASP A 253 15.87 -8.14 -13.16
C ASP A 253 14.53 -7.45 -12.84
N PHE A 254 13.42 -8.19 -12.66
CA PHE A 254 12.08 -7.64 -12.48
C PHE A 254 12.01 -6.61 -11.33
N CYS A 255 12.35 -7.01 -10.10
CA CYS A 255 12.27 -6.10 -8.96
C CYS A 255 13.21 -4.89 -9.12
N GLN A 256 14.42 -5.14 -9.64
CA GLN A 256 15.42 -4.11 -9.88
C GLN A 256 14.96 -3.12 -10.95
N PHE A 257 14.37 -3.58 -12.06
CA PHE A 257 13.86 -2.73 -13.13
C PHE A 257 12.79 -1.78 -12.62
N LEU A 258 11.81 -2.30 -11.86
CA LEU A 258 10.71 -1.50 -11.32
C LEU A 258 11.22 -0.43 -10.33
N ALA A 259 12.08 -0.84 -9.40
CA ALA A 259 12.69 0.04 -8.40
C ALA A 259 13.62 1.09 -9.02
N HIS A 260 14.49 0.68 -9.95
CA HIS A 260 15.44 1.56 -10.59
C HIS A 260 14.75 2.64 -11.46
N ARG A 261 13.64 2.29 -12.09
CA ARG A 261 12.83 3.26 -12.83
C ARG A 261 12.19 4.29 -11.88
N LEU A 262 11.75 3.90 -10.69
CA LEU A 262 11.32 4.86 -9.66
C LEU A 262 12.45 5.80 -9.25
N VAL A 263 13.67 5.27 -9.02
CA VAL A 263 14.84 6.08 -8.70
C VAL A 263 15.13 7.10 -9.79
N THR A 264 15.15 6.66 -11.06
CA THR A 264 15.38 7.55 -12.21
C THR A 264 14.35 8.67 -12.28
N LEU A 265 13.08 8.35 -12.09
CA LEU A 265 11.98 9.33 -12.10
C LEU A 265 12.04 10.26 -10.88
N TYR A 266 12.41 9.75 -9.70
CA TYR A 266 12.59 10.54 -8.47
C TYR A 266 13.71 11.56 -8.63
N SER A 267 14.88 11.15 -9.15
CA SER A 267 16.01 12.06 -9.39
C SER A 267 15.69 13.16 -10.41
N ALA A 268 14.67 12.97 -11.25
CA ALA A 268 14.22 13.96 -12.21
C ALA A 268 13.20 14.97 -11.62
N LEU A 269 12.68 14.73 -10.41
CA LEU A 269 11.67 15.58 -9.79
C LEU A 269 12.16 17.03 -9.61
N PRO A 270 11.27 18.02 -9.79
CA PRO A 270 11.63 19.42 -9.60
C PRO A 270 11.86 19.74 -8.11
N ILE A 271 12.96 20.44 -7.81
CA ILE A 271 13.38 20.74 -6.43
C ILE A 271 12.71 22.02 -5.88
N SER A 272 12.08 22.83 -6.74
CA SER A 272 11.47 24.11 -6.40
C SER A 272 9.99 24.13 -6.77
N VAL A 273 9.18 23.38 -6.01
CA VAL A 273 7.72 23.30 -6.19
C VAL A 273 7.02 23.47 -4.85
N THR A 274 5.98 24.29 -4.81
CA THR A 274 5.16 24.48 -3.60
C THR A 274 4.45 23.19 -3.22
N PRO A 275 4.43 22.80 -1.92
CA PRO A 275 3.77 21.57 -1.46
C PRO A 275 2.32 21.40 -1.94
N SER A 276 1.52 22.46 -1.94
CA SER A 276 0.12 22.43 -2.39
C SER A 276 -0.04 22.00 -3.86
N LEU A 277 0.91 22.36 -4.72
CA LEU A 277 0.90 21.97 -6.12
C LEU A 277 1.20 20.47 -6.27
N ILE A 278 2.13 19.94 -5.48
CA ILE A 278 2.43 18.49 -5.46
C ILE A 278 1.21 17.70 -4.97
N GLU A 279 0.53 18.20 -3.93
CA GLU A 279 -0.63 17.54 -3.35
C GLU A 279 -1.80 17.41 -4.34
N GLY A 280 -2.01 18.42 -5.20
CA GLY A 280 -3.08 18.46 -6.20
C GLY A 280 -2.83 17.72 -7.51
N VAL A 281 -1.65 17.12 -7.72
CA VAL A 281 -1.36 16.36 -8.95
C VAL A 281 -2.04 15.01 -8.91
N GLU A 282 -3.03 14.81 -9.77
CA GLU A 282 -3.62 13.50 -10.04
C GLU A 282 -2.79 12.74 -11.08
N ALA A 283 -2.52 11.47 -10.80
CA ALA A 283 -1.79 10.57 -11.68
C ALA A 283 -2.26 9.14 -11.41
N LYS A 284 -2.42 8.36 -12.48
CA LYS A 284 -2.74 6.93 -12.44
C LYS A 284 -2.00 6.24 -13.56
N TRP A 285 -1.52 5.02 -13.30
CA TRP A 285 -0.86 4.25 -14.35
C TRP A 285 -1.82 3.95 -15.51
N GLY A 286 -1.30 3.85 -16.73
CA GLY A 286 -2.07 3.51 -17.93
C GLY A 286 -2.85 4.68 -18.58
N PHE A 287 -2.76 5.90 -18.03
CA PHE A 287 -3.41 7.11 -18.57
C PHE A 287 -2.42 8.28 -18.70
N ASP A 288 -1.29 8.08 -19.38
CA ASP A 288 -0.26 9.12 -19.52
C ASP A 288 -0.48 10.09 -20.71
N THR A 289 -1.67 10.09 -21.35
CA THR A 289 -2.02 11.20 -22.25
C THR A 289 -2.48 12.39 -21.43
N VAL A 290 -1.52 13.10 -20.81
CA VAL A 290 -1.75 14.49 -20.39
C VAL A 290 -2.16 15.24 -21.64
N GLY A 291 -3.44 15.55 -21.78
CA GLY A 291 -3.92 16.32 -22.93
C GLY A 291 -3.19 17.66 -22.97
N GLU A 292 -2.84 18.15 -24.16
CA GLU A 292 -2.15 19.44 -24.35
C GLU A 292 -2.81 20.61 -23.58
N LYS A 293 -4.11 20.50 -23.29
CA LYS A 293 -4.90 21.47 -22.51
C LYS A 293 -4.58 21.52 -21.00
N GLU A 294 -4.05 20.45 -20.41
CA GLU A 294 -3.68 20.45 -18.99
C GLU A 294 -2.28 21.06 -18.74
N GLU A 295 -1.54 21.38 -19.80
CA GLU A 295 -0.21 22.00 -19.71
C GLU A 295 -0.29 23.49 -19.47
N GLU A 296 -1.33 24.15 -19.99
CA GLU A 296 -1.55 25.59 -19.85
C GLU A 296 -1.90 26.01 -18.40
N GLN A 297 -2.31 25.07 -17.55
CA GLN A 297 -2.70 25.32 -16.14
C GLN A 297 -1.73 24.72 -15.11
N GLY A 298 -0.61 24.14 -15.55
CA GLY A 298 0.34 23.44 -14.69
C GLY A 298 1.46 24.31 -14.08
N PHE A 299 2.40 23.66 -13.39
CA PHE A 299 3.66 24.25 -12.92
C PHE A 299 4.85 23.64 -13.64
N VAL A 300 6.00 24.33 -13.60
CA VAL A 300 7.24 23.86 -14.23
C VAL A 300 7.67 22.53 -13.62
N GLY A 301 7.77 21.49 -14.45
CA GLY A 301 8.11 20.13 -14.00
C GLY A 301 6.91 19.25 -13.63
N ARG A 302 5.65 19.71 -13.80
CA ARG A 302 4.43 18.90 -13.56
C ARG A 302 4.49 17.53 -14.26
N ARG A 303 4.89 17.46 -15.53
CA ARG A 303 5.01 16.19 -16.27
C ARG A 303 5.93 15.18 -15.57
N ARG A 304 7.00 15.63 -14.92
CA ARG A 304 7.93 14.76 -14.17
C ARG A 304 7.30 14.23 -12.90
N VAL A 305 6.50 15.06 -12.22
CA VAL A 305 5.71 14.65 -11.05
C VAL A 305 4.64 13.63 -11.46
N VAL A 306 3.91 13.87 -12.55
CA VAL A 306 2.92 12.92 -13.09
C VAL A 306 3.59 11.61 -13.45
N ALA A 307 4.69 11.63 -14.22
CA ALA A 307 5.41 10.41 -14.60
C ALA A 307 5.88 9.60 -13.39
N PHE A 308 6.46 10.26 -12.37
CA PHE A 308 6.85 9.58 -11.13
C PHE A 308 5.64 8.98 -10.40
N LEU A 309 4.54 9.72 -10.25
CA LEU A 309 3.35 9.25 -9.54
C LEU A 309 2.60 8.15 -10.30
N SER A 310 2.52 8.23 -11.63
CA SER A 310 1.96 7.17 -12.49
C SER A 310 2.77 5.88 -12.36
N TRP A 311 4.11 5.98 -12.35
CA TRP A 311 4.97 4.81 -12.17
C TRP A 311 4.91 4.26 -10.74
N LEU A 312 4.83 5.12 -9.73
CA LEU A 312 4.62 4.71 -8.35
C LEU A 312 3.29 3.97 -8.18
N ASP A 313 2.21 4.50 -8.76
CA ASP A 313 0.91 3.83 -8.77
C ASP A 313 1.01 2.46 -9.46
N TYR A 314 1.69 2.35 -10.61
CA TYR A 314 1.95 1.06 -11.25
C TYR A 314 2.67 0.06 -10.32
N VAL A 315 3.79 0.47 -9.70
CA VAL A 315 4.56 -0.40 -8.79
C VAL A 315 3.72 -0.83 -7.59
N ASP A 316 2.90 0.08 -7.04
CA ASP A 316 1.99 -0.22 -5.94
C ASP A 316 0.89 -1.22 -6.36
N ARG A 317 0.31 -1.08 -7.56
CA ARG A 317 -0.65 -2.06 -8.11
C ARG A 317 -0.01 -3.41 -8.39
N VAL A 318 1.24 -3.44 -8.85
CA VAL A 318 2.01 -4.69 -9.01
C VAL A 318 2.20 -5.35 -7.65
N ALA A 319 2.64 -4.61 -6.63
CA ALA A 319 2.83 -5.15 -5.28
C ALA A 319 1.52 -5.66 -4.66
N GLU A 320 0.38 -5.02 -4.95
CA GLU A 320 -0.95 -5.45 -4.50
C GLU A 320 -1.42 -6.74 -5.19
N ALA A 321 -1.20 -6.87 -6.50
CA ALA A 321 -1.67 -8.02 -7.27
C ALA A 321 -0.72 -9.23 -7.25
N ALA A 322 0.55 -9.03 -6.89
CA ALA A 322 1.58 -10.05 -6.99
C ALA A 322 1.44 -11.18 -5.96
N ASN A 323 2.07 -12.32 -6.27
CA ASN A 323 2.35 -13.37 -5.30
C ASN A 323 3.05 -12.76 -4.07
N PRO A 324 2.71 -13.14 -2.83
CA PRO A 324 3.30 -12.55 -1.62
C PRO A 324 4.84 -12.55 -1.60
N THR A 325 5.47 -13.58 -2.17
CA THR A 325 6.94 -13.67 -2.28
C THR A 325 7.50 -12.55 -3.17
N VAL A 326 6.83 -12.30 -4.30
CA VAL A 326 7.21 -11.26 -5.26
C VAL A 326 6.90 -9.87 -4.70
N ALA A 327 5.72 -9.69 -4.09
CA ALA A 327 5.33 -8.43 -3.46
C ALA A 327 6.35 -8.00 -2.40
N ILE A 328 6.71 -8.90 -1.48
CA ILE A 328 7.72 -8.61 -0.43
C ILE A 328 9.08 -8.31 -1.04
N ALA A 329 9.53 -9.08 -2.05
CA ALA A 329 10.82 -8.86 -2.69
C ALA A 329 10.87 -7.50 -3.42
N LEU A 330 9.82 -7.16 -4.18
CA LEU A 330 9.69 -5.89 -4.87
C LEU A 330 9.69 -4.72 -3.88
N SER A 331 8.87 -4.79 -2.82
CA SER A 331 8.80 -3.72 -1.81
C SER A 331 10.13 -3.52 -1.10
N ARG A 332 10.86 -4.59 -0.77
CA ARG A 332 12.22 -4.50 -0.21
C ARG A 332 13.22 -3.88 -1.18
N GLN A 333 13.15 -4.23 -2.47
CA GLN A 333 14.01 -3.63 -3.48
C GLN A 333 13.76 -2.12 -3.59
N VAL A 334 12.48 -1.71 -3.60
CA VAL A 334 12.09 -0.29 -3.58
C VAL A 334 12.58 0.40 -2.31
N ALA A 335 12.47 -0.25 -1.15
CA ALA A 335 12.95 0.33 0.11
C ALA A 335 14.46 0.58 0.10
N GLN A 336 15.25 -0.34 -0.43
CA GLN A 336 16.70 -0.20 -0.52
C GLN A 336 17.11 0.88 -1.54
N GLU A 337 16.59 0.80 -2.77
CA GLU A 337 17.02 1.68 -3.86
C GLU A 337 16.41 3.09 -3.79
N LEU A 338 15.14 3.21 -3.40
CA LEU A 338 14.45 4.50 -3.37
C LEU A 338 14.45 5.10 -1.96
N PHE A 339 13.97 4.37 -0.94
CA PHE A 339 13.76 4.97 0.38
C PHE A 339 15.08 5.30 1.06
N GLN A 340 15.95 4.29 1.20
CA GLN A 340 17.24 4.45 1.89
C GLN A 340 18.24 5.23 1.03
N SER A 341 18.35 4.91 -0.27
CA SER A 341 19.42 5.49 -1.09
C SER A 341 19.11 6.88 -1.67
N GLN A 342 17.83 7.26 -1.85
CA GLN A 342 17.46 8.56 -2.47
C GLN A 342 16.66 9.45 -1.53
N ILE A 343 15.60 8.93 -0.91
CA ILE A 343 14.67 9.73 -0.10
C ILE A 343 15.29 10.07 1.26
N GLU A 344 15.98 9.15 1.92
CA GLU A 344 16.58 9.39 3.24
C GLU A 344 17.59 10.56 3.23
N PRO A 345 18.57 10.63 2.30
CA PRO A 345 19.47 11.78 2.24
C PRO A 345 18.75 13.09 1.94
N ALA A 346 17.73 13.06 1.07
CA ALA A 346 16.91 14.22 0.76
C ALA A 346 16.08 14.69 1.97
N LEU A 347 15.65 13.76 2.83
CA LEU A 347 14.98 14.10 4.07
C LEU A 347 15.98 14.54 5.14
N LEU A 348 17.20 14.02 5.22
CA LEU A 348 18.15 14.37 6.29
C LEU A 348 19.00 15.62 6.02
N GLN A 349 18.81 16.27 4.87
CA GLN A 349 19.49 17.52 4.54
C GLN A 349 19.13 18.67 5.51
N THR A 350 19.92 19.74 5.45
CA THR A 350 19.78 20.93 6.32
C THR A 350 19.08 22.11 5.67
N ALA A 351 18.98 22.15 4.33
CA ALA A 351 18.35 23.25 3.62
C ALA A 351 16.82 23.21 3.77
N GLU A 352 16.21 24.26 4.33
CA GLU A 352 14.76 24.31 4.59
C GLU A 352 13.92 24.05 3.35
N ALA A 353 14.20 24.72 2.23
CA ALA A 353 13.48 24.53 0.98
C ALA A 353 13.54 23.06 0.49
N GLY A 354 14.71 22.42 0.63
CA GLY A 354 14.88 21.01 0.28
C GLY A 354 14.10 20.09 1.21
N ILE A 355 14.12 20.34 2.52
CA ILE A 355 13.34 19.60 3.53
C ILE A 355 11.85 19.68 3.21
N ILE A 356 11.35 20.88 2.92
CA ILE A 356 9.93 21.14 2.64
C ILE A 356 9.47 20.31 1.44
N VAL A 357 10.21 20.39 0.33
CA VAL A 357 9.87 19.69 -0.91
C VAL A 357 10.03 18.18 -0.77
N ALA A 358 11.10 17.69 -0.14
CA ALA A 358 11.30 16.27 0.11
C ALA A 358 10.18 15.68 1.01
N THR A 359 9.78 16.41 2.06
CA THR A 359 8.69 16.01 2.96
C THR A 359 7.33 16.04 2.25
N ALA A 360 7.10 17.01 1.35
CA ALA A 360 5.89 17.07 0.53
C ALA A 360 5.81 15.89 -0.45
N TYR A 361 6.93 15.54 -1.10
CA TYR A 361 6.98 14.34 -1.95
C TYR A 361 6.78 13.05 -1.16
N LEU A 362 7.40 12.89 0.02
CA LEU A 362 7.15 11.75 0.89
C LEU A 362 5.67 11.68 1.31
N THR A 363 5.06 12.81 1.66
CA THR A 363 3.64 12.88 2.00
C THR A 363 2.77 12.44 0.83
N ARG A 364 3.08 12.91 -0.39
CA ARG A 364 2.36 12.50 -1.60
C ARG A 364 2.56 11.01 -1.90
N PHE A 365 3.78 10.50 -1.76
CA PHE A 365 4.12 9.08 -1.92
C PHE A 365 3.27 8.22 -0.97
N LEU A 366 3.26 8.60 0.31
CA LEU A 366 2.48 7.94 1.33
C LEU A 366 1.00 7.93 0.94
N ARG A 367 0.41 9.04 0.48
CA ARG A 367 -0.98 9.06 0.01
C ARG A 367 -1.24 8.06 -1.12
N THR A 368 -0.33 7.92 -2.08
CA THR A 368 -0.49 7.01 -3.24
C THR A 368 -0.40 5.53 -2.89
N VAL A 369 0.47 5.14 -1.94
CA VAL A 369 0.71 3.73 -1.62
C VAL A 369 -0.44 3.10 -0.82
N CYS A 370 -0.98 2.00 -1.33
CA CYS A 370 -2.06 1.23 -0.74
C CYS A 370 -1.72 -0.26 -0.57
N SER A 371 -0.72 -0.81 -1.28
CA SER A 371 -0.35 -2.22 -1.14
C SER A 371 0.28 -2.51 0.23
N GLU A 372 -0.13 -3.61 0.87
CA GLU A 372 0.31 -3.97 2.23
C GLU A 372 1.85 -4.08 2.34
N ALA A 373 2.48 -4.77 1.38
CA ALA A 373 3.93 -4.99 1.39
C ALA A 373 4.72 -3.67 1.27
N LEU A 374 4.32 -2.77 0.37
CA LEU A 374 5.03 -1.51 0.16
C LEU A 374 4.74 -0.51 1.28
N LEU A 375 3.50 -0.46 1.78
CA LEU A 375 3.12 0.38 2.91
C LEU A 375 3.88 -0.02 4.18
N ARG A 376 4.09 -1.32 4.42
CA ARG A 376 4.88 -1.82 5.55
C ARG A 376 6.34 -1.37 5.46
N GLU A 377 6.97 -1.53 4.30
CA GLU A 377 8.36 -1.08 4.10
C GLU A 377 8.50 0.45 4.24
N LEU A 378 7.53 1.22 3.72
CA LEU A 378 7.49 2.68 3.89
C LEU A 378 7.31 3.08 5.37
N THR A 379 6.48 2.33 6.09
CA THR A 379 6.27 2.56 7.53
C THR A 379 7.53 2.25 8.33
N TYR A 380 8.21 1.12 8.06
CA TYR A 380 9.46 0.78 8.72
C TYR A 380 10.57 1.78 8.40
N PHE A 381 10.63 2.27 7.16
CA PHE A 381 11.53 3.34 6.77
C PHE A 381 11.32 4.60 7.63
N MET A 382 10.07 5.03 7.82
CA MET A 382 9.75 6.26 8.55
C MET A 382 9.83 6.13 10.08
N LEU A 383 9.38 5.00 10.62
CA LEU A 383 9.13 4.83 12.06
C LEU A 383 10.03 3.81 12.76
N GLY A 384 10.83 3.04 12.02
CA GLY A 384 11.55 1.87 12.52
C GLY A 384 10.65 0.63 12.64
N ASN A 385 11.27 -0.51 12.95
CA ASN A 385 10.57 -1.79 13.14
C ASN A 385 10.48 -2.22 14.62
N GLU A 386 10.99 -1.40 15.55
CA GLU A 386 11.00 -1.70 16.97
C GLU A 386 9.59 -1.64 17.58
N ARG A 387 9.22 -2.69 18.32
CA ARG A 387 7.91 -2.80 18.99
C ARG A 387 7.98 -2.60 20.51
N THR A 388 9.16 -2.52 21.10
CA THR A 388 9.37 -2.28 22.53
C THR A 388 9.12 -0.82 22.91
N PRO A 389 8.76 -0.51 24.17
CA PRO A 389 8.59 0.87 24.61
C PRO A 389 9.85 1.72 24.37
N GLU A 390 9.66 2.97 23.95
CA GLU A 390 10.75 3.94 23.86
C GLU A 390 11.27 4.31 25.25
N SER A 391 12.57 4.57 25.36
CA SER A 391 13.19 5.17 26.54
C SER A 391 13.72 6.59 26.25
N VAL A 392 13.83 7.40 27.30
CA VAL A 392 14.32 8.79 27.16
C VAL A 392 15.80 8.77 26.78
N GLY A 393 16.16 9.36 25.63
CA GLY A 393 17.55 9.44 25.16
C GLY A 393 18.04 8.20 24.40
N GLU A 394 17.14 7.27 24.05
CA GLU A 394 17.45 6.17 23.16
C GLU A 394 17.83 6.66 21.76
N LYS A 395 18.70 5.91 21.08
CA LYS A 395 19.01 6.17 19.67
C LYS A 395 17.84 5.70 18.82
N GLU A 396 16.81 6.54 18.73
CA GLU A 396 15.73 6.37 17.77
C GLU A 396 16.30 6.20 16.35
N PRO A 397 15.57 5.53 15.44
CA PRO A 397 15.86 5.60 14.01
C PRO A 397 16.04 7.07 13.61
N VAL A 398 17.18 7.38 12.98
CA VAL A 398 17.63 8.76 12.75
C VAL A 398 16.54 9.59 12.06
N LEU A 399 15.84 8.99 11.09
CA LEU A 399 14.76 9.65 10.37
C LEU A 399 13.56 9.99 11.28
N ARG A 400 13.08 9.04 12.09
CA ARG A 400 11.95 9.25 13.01
C ARG A 400 12.24 10.43 13.94
N TYR A 401 13.39 10.41 14.59
CA TYR A 401 13.82 11.48 15.51
C TYR A 401 13.83 12.84 14.83
N ARG A 402 14.42 12.91 13.62
CA ARG A 402 14.50 14.15 12.84
C ARG A 402 13.13 14.67 12.40
N LEU A 403 12.21 13.79 12.03
CA LEU A 403 10.83 14.19 11.70
C LEU A 403 10.12 14.76 12.94
N LEU A 404 10.28 14.15 14.12
CA LEU A 404 9.70 14.65 15.36
C LEU A 404 10.31 16.00 15.79
N GLU A 405 11.62 16.17 15.65
CA GLU A 405 12.33 17.43 15.91
C GLU A 405 11.78 18.56 15.02
N ARG A 406 11.52 18.26 13.74
CA ARG A 406 11.01 19.23 12.76
C ARG A 406 9.61 19.74 13.03
N CYS A 407 8.78 18.98 13.74
CA CYS A 407 7.52 19.52 14.22
C CYS A 407 7.72 20.75 15.11
N ASN A 408 8.88 20.90 15.77
CA ASN A 408 9.22 22.07 16.58
C ASN A 408 10.25 23.01 15.91
N HIS A 409 10.38 22.95 14.59
CA HIS A 409 11.31 23.80 13.84
C HIS A 409 10.88 25.28 13.88
N LEU A 410 11.87 26.19 13.80
CA LEU A 410 11.63 27.65 13.77
C LEU A 410 10.86 28.09 12.51
N SER A 411 11.16 27.45 11.37
CA SER A 411 10.42 27.62 10.12
C SER A 411 9.04 26.97 10.22
N GLU A 412 7.99 27.80 10.19
CA GLU A 412 6.60 27.36 10.26
C GLU A 412 6.26 26.39 9.12
N GLU A 413 6.76 26.62 7.90
CA GLU A 413 6.50 25.74 6.76
C GLU A 413 7.05 24.33 6.98
N VAL A 414 8.27 24.19 7.53
CA VAL A 414 8.86 22.89 7.89
C VAL A 414 8.00 22.16 8.92
N CYS A 415 7.52 22.88 9.94
CA CYS A 415 6.61 22.36 10.94
C CYS A 415 5.31 21.84 10.29
N LEU A 416 4.65 22.66 9.46
CA LEU A 416 3.38 22.34 8.83
C LEU A 416 3.46 21.13 7.90
N VAL A 417 4.46 21.06 7.01
CA VAL A 417 4.59 19.91 6.09
C VAL A 417 4.90 18.61 6.84
N THR A 418 5.64 18.70 7.96
CA THR A 418 5.95 17.52 8.77
C THR A 418 4.74 17.06 9.59
N LEU A 419 3.95 17.98 10.14
CA LEU A 419 2.68 17.63 10.79
C LEU A 419 1.68 17.00 9.80
N ARG A 420 1.60 17.51 8.56
CA ARG A 420 0.78 16.90 7.49
C ARG A 420 1.24 15.50 7.09
N LEU A 421 2.55 15.23 7.15
CA LEU A 421 3.09 13.89 6.95
C LEU A 421 2.55 12.92 8.01
N PHE A 422 2.63 13.28 9.29
CA PHE A 422 2.06 12.46 10.37
C PHE A 422 0.54 12.35 10.29
N ASP A 423 -0.15 13.41 9.88
CA ASP A 423 -1.59 13.41 9.64
C ASP A 423 -1.97 12.39 8.57
N THR A 424 -1.21 12.35 7.47
CA THR A 424 -1.36 11.38 6.39
C THR A 424 -1.03 9.96 6.85
N LEU A 425 0.00 9.79 7.68
CA LEU A 425 0.42 8.50 8.21
C LEU A 425 -0.65 7.86 9.08
N LEU A 426 -1.29 8.64 9.97
CA LEU A 426 -2.39 8.16 10.81
C LEU A 426 -3.69 7.86 10.05
N GLN A 427 -3.75 8.12 8.74
CA GLN A 427 -4.89 7.74 7.88
C GLN A 427 -4.67 6.37 7.19
N LYS A 428 -3.50 5.77 7.34
CA LYS A 428 -3.15 4.49 6.68
C LYS A 428 -3.56 3.28 7.50
N GLU A 429 -3.99 2.24 6.79
CA GLU A 429 -4.46 0.97 7.37
C GLU A 429 -3.31 0.02 7.75
N GLU A 430 -2.33 0.51 8.52
CA GLU A 430 -1.20 -0.30 9.00
C GLU A 430 -1.07 -0.20 10.53
N GLU A 431 -1.27 -1.33 11.21
CA GLU A 431 -1.28 -1.41 12.68
C GLU A 431 0.00 -0.87 13.32
N HIS A 432 1.15 -1.15 12.68
CA HIS A 432 2.45 -0.76 13.19
C HIS A 432 2.62 0.77 13.32
N ILE A 433 1.88 1.57 12.53
CA ILE A 433 1.87 3.03 12.65
C ILE A 433 1.41 3.43 14.06
N PHE A 434 0.24 2.93 14.46
CA PHE A 434 -0.36 3.23 15.76
C PHE A 434 0.46 2.61 16.90
N HIS A 435 0.97 1.40 16.70
CA HIS A 435 1.83 0.72 17.67
C HIS A 435 3.10 1.52 17.94
N SER A 436 3.83 1.88 16.88
CA SER A 436 5.11 2.57 16.95
C SER A 436 4.97 4.02 17.41
N MET A 437 3.92 4.74 16.99
CA MET A 437 3.75 6.14 17.35
C MET A 437 3.22 6.32 18.78
N VAL A 438 2.36 5.42 19.26
CA VAL A 438 1.58 5.70 20.47
C VAL A 438 1.47 4.51 21.42
N LEU A 439 1.10 3.32 20.94
CA LEU A 439 0.73 2.23 21.86
C LEU A 439 1.91 1.69 22.65
N ARG A 440 3.07 1.47 22.02
CA ARG A 440 4.21 0.76 22.64
C ARG A 440 4.66 1.33 24.00
N ASN A 441 4.43 2.62 24.25
CA ASN A 441 4.74 3.30 25.51
C ASN A 441 3.61 3.30 26.54
N LEU A 442 2.36 3.08 26.10
CA LEU A 442 1.18 3.09 26.95
C LEU A 442 0.71 1.68 27.38
N LEU A 443 1.04 0.64 26.62
CA LEU A 443 0.54 -0.74 26.87
C LEU A 443 0.85 -1.23 28.30
N GLY A 444 2.02 -0.90 28.86
CA GLY A 444 2.38 -1.28 30.23
C GLY A 444 1.60 -0.56 31.33
N ARG A 445 0.80 0.47 31.00
CA ARG A 445 0.04 1.31 31.93
C ARG A 445 0.87 1.90 33.07
N ASN A 446 2.16 2.15 32.82
CA ASN A 446 3.10 2.70 33.81
C ASN A 446 2.74 4.14 34.23
N TYR A 447 1.77 4.77 33.57
CA TYR A 447 1.23 6.10 33.91
C TYR A 447 0.29 6.10 35.12
N LEU A 448 -0.12 4.94 35.65
CA LEU A 448 -1.00 4.85 36.81
C LEU A 448 -0.22 4.90 38.13
N LYS A 449 -0.82 5.44 39.19
CA LYS A 449 -0.26 5.32 40.54
C LYS A 449 -0.18 3.84 40.94
N THR A 450 1.02 3.36 41.28
CA THR A 450 1.19 2.07 41.93
C THR A 450 0.54 2.10 43.32
N ALA A 451 -0.38 1.18 43.57
CA ALA A 451 -0.96 0.99 44.90
C ALA A 451 0.03 0.22 45.78
N ASP A 452 1.16 0.84 46.16
CA ASP A 452 2.06 0.31 47.20
C ASP A 452 2.83 1.44 47.88
N ASN A 453 2.31 1.84 49.06
CA ASN A 453 3.00 2.24 50.30
C ASN A 453 2.08 3.06 51.23
N GLN A 454 0.99 2.43 51.71
CA GLN A 454 0.33 2.84 52.96
C GLN A 454 0.46 1.78 54.08
N GLU A 455 1.40 0.84 53.97
CA GLU A 455 1.86 0.04 55.11
C GLU A 455 3.27 0.48 55.50
N GLY A 456 3.36 1.59 56.24
CA GLY A 456 4.65 2.16 56.58
C GLY A 456 4.60 3.32 57.55
N GLN A 457 3.71 3.28 58.55
CA GLN A 457 3.87 3.99 59.83
C GLN A 457 2.75 3.57 60.81
N ALA A 458 2.93 2.40 61.44
CA ALA A 458 2.34 2.16 62.75
C ALA A 458 3.37 2.56 63.82
N PRO A 459 2.97 3.26 64.89
CA PRO A 459 3.89 3.69 65.94
C PRO A 459 4.36 2.48 66.75
N SER A 460 5.65 2.46 67.07
CA SER A 460 6.28 1.45 67.92
C SER A 460 5.64 1.42 69.30
N VAL A 461 4.95 0.32 69.64
CA VAL A 461 4.62 -0.05 71.02
C VAL A 461 5.04 -1.50 71.24
N GLY A 462 5.82 -1.70 72.29
CA GLY A 462 6.57 -2.91 72.59
C GLY A 462 5.71 -4.13 72.91
N GLN A 463 6.34 -5.28 72.71
CA GLN A 463 5.86 -6.61 73.08
C GLN A 463 5.59 -6.71 74.58
N GLY A 464 4.43 -7.28 74.92
CA GLY A 464 4.07 -7.76 76.24
C GLY A 464 2.99 -8.84 76.11
N SER A 465 3.39 -10.09 76.34
CA SER A 465 2.57 -11.31 76.33
C SER A 465 1.58 -11.35 77.51
N ALA A 466 0.34 -11.85 77.29
CA ALA A 466 -0.28 -12.95 78.07
C ALA A 466 -1.83 -13.03 77.95
N ALA A 467 -2.30 -14.20 77.48
CA ALA A 467 -3.38 -15.07 78.00
C ALA A 467 -4.80 -14.57 78.41
N GLY A 468 -5.80 -14.98 77.62
CA GLY A 468 -7.10 -15.63 78.00
C GLY A 468 -8.23 -14.79 78.64
N PRO A 469 -9.46 -15.34 78.83
CA PRO A 469 -10.20 -16.33 78.02
C PRO A 469 -11.70 -15.96 77.77
N VAL A 470 -12.33 -16.85 76.99
CA VAL A 470 -13.74 -17.11 76.65
C VAL A 470 -14.79 -16.88 77.76
N GLU A 471 -15.96 -16.32 77.40
CA GLU A 471 -17.32 -16.55 77.97
C GLU A 471 -18.37 -16.26 76.86
N ALA A 472 -19.05 -17.26 76.29
CA ALA A 472 -20.31 -17.89 76.71
C ALA A 472 -21.61 -17.13 76.27
N LEU A 473 -22.20 -17.62 75.16
CA LEU A 473 -23.61 -18.01 74.86
C LEU A 473 -24.75 -17.65 75.88
N PRO A 474 -26.08 -17.79 75.57
CA PRO A 474 -26.76 -18.32 74.37
C PRO A 474 -28.12 -17.65 73.94
N GLU A 475 -28.75 -18.26 72.92
CA GLU A 475 -30.18 -18.70 72.86
C GLU A 475 -31.33 -17.84 72.30
N GLY A 476 -32.15 -18.54 71.48
CA GLY A 476 -33.51 -18.22 71.06
C GLY A 476 -33.66 -18.02 69.54
N GLU A 477 -33.60 -19.06 68.70
CA GLU A 477 -34.75 -19.87 68.23
C GLU A 477 -35.98 -18.99 67.87
N SER A 478 -36.61 -19.05 66.69
CA SER A 478 -37.05 -20.27 66.03
C SER A 478 -37.75 -20.01 64.69
N GLN A 479 -37.56 -20.98 63.78
CA GLN A 479 -38.56 -21.54 62.85
C GLN A 479 -38.95 -20.74 61.59
N THR A 480 -39.07 -21.30 60.38
CA THR A 480 -38.99 -22.70 59.91
C THR A 480 -38.85 -22.68 58.37
N SER A 481 -37.96 -23.54 57.88
CA SER A 481 -37.78 -24.12 56.52
C SER A 481 -39.10 -24.76 55.97
N PRO A 482 -39.21 -25.33 54.73
CA PRO A 482 -38.11 -26.04 54.03
C PRO A 482 -38.10 -26.24 52.48
N THR A 483 -36.89 -26.66 52.05
CA THR A 483 -36.55 -27.71 51.03
C THR A 483 -36.85 -27.49 49.54
N ALA A 484 -36.03 -27.88 48.57
CA ALA A 484 -34.73 -28.55 48.42
C ALA A 484 -34.27 -28.24 46.96
N ASP A 485 -33.01 -28.17 46.54
CA ASP A 485 -31.98 -29.22 46.41
C ASP A 485 -30.69 -28.50 45.92
N SER A 486 -29.58 -28.52 46.68
CA SER A 486 -28.48 -29.49 46.63
C SER A 486 -27.57 -29.42 45.37
N SER A 487 -26.45 -28.70 45.49
CA SER A 487 -25.06 -29.24 45.43
C SER A 487 -24.04 -28.18 44.96
N ASP A 488 -23.41 -27.55 45.95
CA ASP A 488 -22.12 -26.86 45.85
C ASP A 488 -20.99 -27.88 45.84
N LEU A 489 -19.94 -27.59 45.05
CA LEU A 489 -18.54 -27.84 45.39
C LEU A 489 -17.68 -26.84 44.58
N ALA A 490 -17.23 -25.79 45.27
CA ALA A 490 -16.23 -24.84 44.77
C ALA A 490 -14.83 -25.51 44.66
N PRO A 491 -13.85 -24.84 44.02
CA PRO A 491 -12.92 -24.06 44.84
C PRO A 491 -12.43 -22.73 44.22
N HIS A 492 -12.31 -21.73 45.11
CA HIS A 492 -11.31 -20.65 45.18
C HIS A 492 -10.78 -19.96 43.91
N LEU A 493 -11.03 -18.65 43.78
CA LEU A 493 -10.09 -17.65 43.24
C LEU A 493 -10.30 -16.28 43.92
N LEU A 494 -9.16 -15.60 44.17
CA LEU A 494 -8.94 -14.28 44.77
C LEU A 494 -9.47 -13.11 43.90
N PRO A 495 -9.55 -11.86 44.40
CA PRO A 495 -10.49 -10.86 43.87
C PRO A 495 -10.02 -10.21 42.56
N ASP A 496 -10.70 -10.58 41.46
CA ASP A 496 -10.76 -9.81 40.22
C ASP A 496 -11.51 -8.49 40.45
N ALA A 497 -10.81 -7.45 40.89
CA ALA A 497 -11.34 -6.08 40.84
C ALA A 497 -10.88 -5.39 39.55
N VAL A 498 -11.47 -5.80 38.43
CA VAL A 498 -11.48 -5.02 37.19
C VAL A 498 -12.45 -3.84 37.40
N PRO A 499 -12.05 -2.57 37.17
CA PRO A 499 -13.02 -1.48 37.27
C PRO A 499 -14.15 -1.71 36.24
N PRO A 500 -15.43 -1.57 36.64
CA PRO A 500 -16.55 -1.75 35.73
C PRO A 500 -16.49 -0.72 34.59
N SER A 501 -17.05 -1.09 33.44
CA SER A 501 -17.28 -0.16 32.33
C SER A 501 -17.98 1.10 32.86
N PRO A 502 -17.60 2.31 32.41
CA PRO A 502 -18.11 3.52 33.03
C PRO A 502 -19.64 3.56 32.99
N THR A 503 -20.28 3.98 34.08
CA THR A 503 -21.74 4.11 34.08
C THR A 503 -22.19 5.25 33.16
N ARG A 504 -23.44 5.26 32.69
CA ARG A 504 -24.02 6.40 31.94
C ARG A 504 -23.81 7.76 32.65
N ALA A 505 -23.75 7.75 33.98
CA ALA A 505 -23.47 8.93 34.79
C ALA A 505 -21.99 9.39 34.71
N GLU A 506 -21.05 8.47 34.52
CA GLU A 506 -19.62 8.78 34.35
C GLU A 506 -19.32 9.40 32.98
N VAL A 507 -20.01 8.96 31.92
CA VAL A 507 -19.89 9.58 30.58
C VAL A 507 -20.24 11.05 30.61
N HIS A 508 -21.38 11.39 31.24
CA HIS A 508 -21.80 12.78 31.33
C HIS A 508 -20.78 13.61 32.11
N LYS A 509 -20.14 13.05 33.15
CA LYS A 509 -19.04 13.72 33.86
C LYS A 509 -17.84 13.96 32.96
N ILE A 510 -17.43 12.96 32.17
CA ILE A 510 -16.31 13.08 31.22
C ILE A 510 -16.62 14.15 30.16
N VAL A 511 -17.77 14.04 29.50
CA VAL A 511 -18.25 14.99 28.47
C VAL A 511 -18.29 16.42 29.03
N ASN A 512 -18.86 16.60 30.21
CA ASN A 512 -18.94 17.91 30.86
C ASN A 512 -17.55 18.45 31.25
N SER A 513 -16.60 17.59 31.60
CA SER A 513 -15.24 18.02 31.94
C SER A 513 -14.55 18.71 30.76
N PHE A 514 -14.79 18.26 29.52
CA PHE A 514 -14.30 18.92 28.31
C PHE A 514 -15.13 20.17 27.95
N LEU A 515 -16.47 20.09 27.99
CA LEU A 515 -17.35 21.23 27.63
C LEU A 515 -17.21 22.44 28.57
N TYR A 516 -16.90 22.22 29.83
CA TYR A 516 -16.68 23.26 30.84
C TYR A 516 -15.20 23.54 31.12
N LEU A 517 -14.29 23.02 30.29
CA LEU A 517 -12.86 23.23 30.49
C LEU A 517 -12.48 24.71 30.33
N LEU A 518 -13.14 25.40 29.40
CA LEU A 518 -12.94 26.83 29.15
C LEU A 518 -13.90 27.71 29.97
N PRO A 519 -13.44 28.89 30.41
CA PRO A 519 -14.33 29.89 31.03
C PRO A 519 -15.38 30.39 30.03
N GLU A 520 -16.55 30.80 30.51
CA GLU A 520 -17.67 31.23 29.64
C GLU A 520 -17.31 32.44 28.77
N GLU A 521 -16.47 33.34 29.27
CA GLU A 521 -16.00 34.52 28.53
C GLU A 521 -15.05 34.18 27.38
N ALA A 522 -14.51 32.95 27.35
CA ALA A 522 -13.71 32.43 26.24
C ALA A 522 -14.54 31.63 25.23
N LYS A 523 -15.85 31.50 25.43
CA LYS A 523 -16.76 30.81 24.51
C LYS A 523 -17.42 31.83 23.60
N SER A 524 -17.23 31.67 22.29
CA SER A 524 -17.72 32.61 21.28
C SER A 524 -18.66 31.96 20.26
N SER A 525 -18.81 30.63 20.29
CA SER A 525 -19.68 29.92 19.34
C SER A 525 -21.17 30.20 19.48
N TYR A 526 -21.69 30.46 20.68
CA TYR A 526 -23.11 30.69 20.91
C TYR A 526 -23.64 31.98 20.26
N GLU A 527 -22.76 32.94 20.01
CA GLU A 527 -23.10 34.23 19.39
C GLU A 527 -23.09 34.18 17.85
N THR A 528 -22.66 33.06 17.29
CA THR A 528 -22.65 32.78 15.85
C THR A 528 -23.58 31.60 15.58
N ALA A 529 -24.61 31.77 14.76
CA ALA A 529 -25.69 30.79 14.55
C ALA A 529 -25.28 29.44 13.89
N ASP A 530 -23.97 29.16 13.76
CA ASP A 530 -23.41 28.16 12.82
C ASP A 530 -22.92 26.84 13.45
N SER A 531 -23.01 26.62 14.76
CA SER A 531 -22.46 25.38 15.38
C SER A 531 -23.47 24.68 16.28
N SER A 532 -24.35 23.86 15.71
CA SER A 532 -25.05 22.85 16.52
C SER A 532 -24.06 21.78 16.98
N TYR A 533 -24.03 21.49 18.28
CA TYR A 533 -23.26 20.39 18.86
C TYR A 533 -23.58 19.03 18.21
N ASP A 534 -24.76 18.88 17.59
CA ASP A 534 -25.16 17.68 16.87
C ASP A 534 -24.25 17.39 15.66
N MET A 535 -23.62 18.40 15.05
CA MET A 535 -22.67 18.19 13.95
C MET A 535 -21.43 17.47 14.44
N TYR A 536 -20.85 17.87 15.58
CA TYR A 536 -19.72 17.19 16.20
C TYR A 536 -20.05 15.73 16.53
N LEU A 537 -21.25 15.45 17.03
CA LEU A 537 -21.69 14.08 17.30
C LEU A 537 -21.79 13.23 16.03
N LYS A 538 -22.37 13.78 14.96
CA LYS A 538 -22.48 13.08 13.66
C LYS A 538 -21.10 12.80 13.05
N ASP A 539 -20.21 13.79 13.08
CA ASP A 539 -18.86 13.67 12.54
C ASP A 539 -18.03 12.67 13.35
N ALA A 540 -18.07 12.76 14.69
CA ALA A 540 -17.42 11.78 15.56
C ALA A 540 -17.94 10.36 15.32
N HIS A 541 -19.26 10.18 15.13
CA HIS A 541 -19.85 8.87 14.82
C HIS A 541 -19.35 8.31 13.49
N LYS A 542 -19.34 9.14 12.43
CA LYS A 542 -18.86 8.75 11.10
C LYS A 542 -17.37 8.39 11.13
N GLN A 543 -16.54 9.22 11.75
CA GLN A 543 -15.10 9.00 11.82
C GLN A 543 -14.76 7.77 12.68
N TYR A 544 -15.41 7.61 13.83
CA TYR A 544 -15.21 6.46 14.70
C TYR A 544 -15.61 5.16 14.01
N ALA A 545 -16.75 5.12 13.32
CA ALA A 545 -17.18 3.94 12.57
C ALA A 545 -16.17 3.53 11.48
N GLY A 546 -15.57 4.51 10.77
CA GLY A 546 -14.53 4.26 9.79
C GLY A 546 -13.26 3.65 10.40
N LEU A 547 -12.76 4.25 11.49
CA LEU A 547 -11.58 3.72 12.21
C LEU A 547 -11.83 2.35 12.82
N GLU A 548 -13.04 2.10 13.31
CA GLU A 548 -13.40 0.80 13.86
C GLU A 548 -13.44 -0.29 12.79
N ALA A 549 -13.92 0.02 11.59
CA ALA A 549 -13.87 -0.88 10.46
C ALA A 549 -12.42 -1.22 10.07
N MET A 550 -11.55 -0.21 9.99
CA MET A 550 -10.11 -0.37 9.73
C MET A 550 -9.43 -1.26 10.79
N CYS A 551 -9.66 -0.99 12.07
CA CYS A 551 -8.95 -1.67 13.16
C CYS A 551 -9.43 -3.11 13.42
N LYS A 552 -10.56 -3.53 12.83
CA LYS A 552 -11.22 -4.81 13.12
C LYS A 552 -10.30 -6.02 12.88
N GLY A 553 -9.42 -5.94 11.88
CA GLY A 553 -8.49 -7.01 11.51
C GLY A 553 -7.28 -7.17 12.45
N TRP A 554 -7.01 -6.20 13.33
CA TRP A 554 -5.77 -6.17 14.12
C TRP A 554 -5.84 -6.95 15.44
N GLY A 555 -7.01 -7.46 15.82
CA GLY A 555 -7.16 -8.27 17.03
C GLY A 555 -6.95 -7.51 18.34
N TRP A 556 -7.10 -6.18 18.32
CA TRP A 556 -6.98 -5.35 19.52
C TRP A 556 -8.02 -5.70 20.59
N PRO A 557 -7.68 -5.57 21.89
CA PRO A 557 -8.57 -5.97 22.95
C PRO A 557 -9.71 -4.96 23.14
N THR A 558 -10.91 -5.46 23.41
CA THR A 558 -12.11 -4.62 23.68
C THR A 558 -12.08 -3.99 25.08
N ARG A 559 -11.33 -4.58 26.01
CA ARG A 559 -11.15 -4.09 27.38
C ARG A 559 -9.67 -4.09 27.74
N VAL A 560 -9.29 -3.25 28.70
CA VAL A 560 -7.92 -3.20 29.18
C VAL A 560 -7.53 -4.56 29.76
N LYS A 561 -6.44 -5.16 29.26
CA LYS A 561 -5.82 -6.38 29.79
C LYS A 561 -4.51 -6.02 30.48
N GLN A 562 -4.02 -6.89 31.36
CA GLN A 562 -2.62 -6.83 31.79
C GLN A 562 -1.74 -7.21 30.59
N TYR A 563 -0.84 -6.30 30.21
CA TYR A 563 0.10 -6.51 29.11
C TYR A 563 1.39 -7.16 29.62
N PRO A 564 2.17 -7.81 28.74
CA PRO A 564 3.38 -8.55 29.14
C PRO A 564 4.39 -7.68 29.91
N GLU A 565 5.19 -8.30 30.77
CA GLU A 565 6.23 -7.64 31.59
C GLU A 565 7.20 -6.77 30.77
N GLU A 566 7.40 -7.09 29.48
CA GLU A 566 8.26 -6.34 28.56
C GLU A 566 7.81 -4.88 28.31
N PHE A 567 6.56 -4.55 28.60
CA PHE A 567 6.03 -3.19 28.50
C PHE A 567 6.10 -2.42 29.82
N LYS A 568 6.56 -3.04 30.92
CA LYS A 568 6.75 -2.34 32.19
C LYS A 568 8.01 -1.47 32.11
N GLN A 569 7.86 -0.21 32.52
CA GLN A 569 8.92 0.77 32.56
C GLN A 569 9.12 1.24 34.01
N GLN A 570 10.37 1.46 34.42
CA GLN A 570 10.67 2.00 35.75
C GLN A 570 10.15 3.42 35.93
N THR A 571 10.29 4.23 34.88
CA THR A 571 9.77 5.60 34.79
C THR A 571 8.90 5.70 33.56
N PHE A 572 7.67 6.17 33.73
CA PHE A 572 6.77 6.34 32.60
C PHE A 572 7.31 7.37 31.60
N PHE A 573 7.29 6.99 30.33
CA PHE A 573 7.50 7.88 29.20
C PHE A 573 6.36 7.66 28.21
N GLU A 574 5.62 8.72 27.88
CA GLU A 574 4.51 8.72 26.94
C GLU A 574 4.91 8.41 25.48
N GLY A 575 6.21 8.38 25.16
CA GLY A 575 6.75 8.24 23.81
C GLY A 575 6.98 9.59 23.13
N SER A 576 7.93 9.66 22.20
CA SER A 576 8.39 10.91 21.60
C SER A 576 7.31 11.62 20.77
N PHE A 577 6.42 10.87 20.12
CA PHE A 577 5.32 11.45 19.34
C PHE A 577 4.26 12.13 20.24
N LEU A 578 3.78 11.46 21.28
CA LEU A 578 2.84 12.06 22.23
C LEU A 578 3.48 13.23 22.97
N ARG A 579 4.75 13.12 23.34
CA ARG A 579 5.50 14.23 23.95
C ARG A 579 5.55 15.45 23.04
N MET A 580 5.87 15.26 21.76
CA MET A 580 5.86 16.33 20.76
C MET A 580 4.48 16.98 20.67
N LEU A 581 3.42 16.18 20.57
CA LEU A 581 2.04 16.67 20.45
C LEU A 581 1.58 17.43 21.70
N PHE A 582 1.88 16.91 22.89
CA PHE A 582 1.52 17.55 24.15
C PHE A 582 2.32 18.83 24.40
N ASN A 583 3.58 18.89 24.00
CA ASN A 583 4.37 20.12 24.06
C ASN A 583 3.82 21.18 23.09
N LYS A 584 3.34 20.76 21.91
CA LYS A 584 2.64 21.65 20.99
C LYS A 584 1.35 22.20 21.58
N LEU A 585 0.50 21.33 22.15
CA LEU A 585 -0.73 21.73 22.81
C LEU A 585 -0.47 22.70 23.98
N ASP A 586 0.55 22.45 24.80
CA ASP A 586 0.96 23.36 25.88
C ASP A 586 1.27 24.78 25.39
N GLY A 587 1.83 24.92 24.20
CA GLY A 587 2.19 26.20 23.59
C GLY A 587 1.15 26.77 22.61
N MET A 588 -0.07 26.22 22.57
CA MET A 588 -1.01 26.53 21.49
C MET A 588 -1.45 28.01 21.43
N LEU A 589 -1.45 28.73 22.56
CA LEU A 589 -1.83 30.15 22.61
C LEU A 589 -0.83 31.08 21.91
N ASP A 590 0.40 30.60 21.68
CA ASP A 590 1.47 31.32 21.01
C ASP A 590 1.82 30.73 19.63
N GLN A 591 1.01 29.78 19.15
CA GLN A 591 1.18 29.12 17.85
C GLN A 591 0.28 29.75 16.78
N SER A 592 0.68 29.57 15.52
CA SER A 592 -0.17 29.96 14.41
C SER A 592 -1.44 29.12 14.34
N HIS A 593 -2.50 29.69 13.78
CA HIS A 593 -3.76 29.00 13.57
C HIS A 593 -3.59 27.70 12.76
N ALA A 594 -2.75 27.71 11.72
CA ALA A 594 -2.51 26.55 10.88
C ALA A 594 -1.83 25.39 11.64
N VAL A 595 -0.88 25.69 12.52
CA VAL A 595 -0.24 24.68 13.38
C VAL A 595 -1.27 24.12 14.37
N ASN A 596 -2.05 24.99 15.01
CA ASN A 596 -3.07 24.58 15.99
C ASN A 596 -4.11 23.65 15.36
N LEU A 597 -4.61 23.93 14.15
CA LEU A 597 -5.54 23.06 13.45
C LEU A 597 -4.98 21.65 13.20
N LEU A 598 -3.72 21.54 12.80
CA LEU A 598 -3.08 20.23 12.58
C LEU A 598 -2.85 19.50 13.90
N VAL A 599 -2.39 20.19 14.94
CA VAL A 599 -2.12 19.61 16.26
C VAL A 599 -3.41 19.09 16.91
N THR A 600 -4.48 19.87 16.91
CA THR A 600 -5.77 19.41 17.46
C THR A 600 -6.40 18.31 16.60
N GLY A 601 -6.28 18.38 15.27
CA GLY A 601 -6.73 17.32 14.37
C GLY A 601 -6.01 15.99 14.59
N LEU A 602 -4.68 16.02 14.79
CA LEU A 602 -3.89 14.84 15.17
C LEU A 602 -4.36 14.27 16.51
N ALA A 603 -4.54 15.11 17.52
CA ALA A 603 -4.98 14.70 18.85
C ALA A 603 -6.41 14.10 18.83
N ALA A 604 -7.33 14.70 18.08
CA ALA A 604 -8.69 14.19 17.88
C ALA A 604 -8.67 12.82 17.19
N ARG A 605 -7.85 12.65 16.14
CA ARG A 605 -7.70 11.37 15.45
C ARG A 605 -7.16 10.29 16.38
N LEU A 606 -6.16 10.61 17.22
CA LEU A 606 -5.67 9.67 18.22
C LEU A 606 -6.76 9.28 19.24
N ALA A 607 -7.56 10.26 19.68
CA ALA A 607 -8.66 10.02 20.60
C ALA A 607 -9.76 9.12 20.02
N LEU A 608 -9.96 9.16 18.70
CA LEU A 608 -10.90 8.30 17.97
C LEU A 608 -10.47 6.84 17.88
N ILE A 609 -9.17 6.51 18.01
CA ILE A 609 -8.65 5.14 17.86
C ILE A 609 -9.38 4.19 18.83
N PRO A 610 -9.94 3.06 18.37
CA PRO A 610 -10.71 2.11 19.18
C PRO A 610 -9.80 1.18 20.01
N HIS A 611 -8.90 1.76 20.81
CA HIS A 611 -8.02 1.03 21.72
C HIS A 611 -8.26 1.46 23.18
N PRO A 612 -8.45 0.53 24.14
CA PRO A 612 -8.90 0.87 25.48
C PRO A 612 -7.86 1.65 26.30
N VAL A 613 -6.57 1.35 26.13
CA VAL A 613 -5.47 2.11 26.76
C VAL A 613 -5.40 3.55 26.25
N LEU A 614 -5.65 3.77 24.96
CA LEU A 614 -5.69 5.13 24.39
C LEU A 614 -6.92 5.88 24.86
N HIS A 615 -8.06 5.19 24.96
CA HIS A 615 -9.28 5.78 25.49
C HIS A 615 -9.07 6.31 26.91
N GLU A 616 -8.55 5.49 27.84
CA GLU A 616 -8.33 5.96 29.21
C GLU A 616 -7.27 7.07 29.28
N PHE A 617 -6.15 6.95 28.56
CA PHE A 617 -5.06 7.93 28.66
C PHE A 617 -5.39 9.31 28.04
N LEU A 618 -6.19 9.34 26.97
CA LEU A 618 -6.53 10.59 26.26
C LEU A 618 -7.87 11.18 26.69
N LEU A 619 -8.85 10.36 27.08
CA LEU A 619 -10.24 10.80 27.26
C LEU A 619 -10.76 10.67 28.69
N ASP A 620 -10.08 9.98 29.61
CA ASP A 620 -10.50 9.91 31.02
C ASP A 620 -9.86 11.02 31.88
N PRO A 621 -10.62 12.06 32.29
CA PRO A 621 -10.11 13.14 33.13
C PRO A 621 -9.84 12.70 34.58
N PHE A 622 -10.38 11.55 34.99
CA PHE A 622 -10.37 11.07 36.38
C PHE A 622 -9.35 9.94 36.61
N LEU A 623 -8.50 9.69 35.62
CA LEU A 623 -7.47 8.65 35.67
C LEU A 623 -6.52 8.89 36.87
N PRO A 624 -6.25 7.88 37.73
CA PRO A 624 -5.33 8.01 38.85
C PRO A 624 -3.87 7.99 38.36
N ILE A 625 -3.40 9.13 37.87
CA ILE A 625 -2.07 9.29 37.25
C ILE A 625 -0.92 9.33 38.25
N ALA A 626 0.20 8.68 37.92
CA ALA A 626 1.44 8.72 38.68
C ALA A 626 2.02 10.16 38.74
N PRO A 627 2.85 10.49 39.76
CA PRO A 627 3.48 11.80 39.86
C PRO A 627 4.29 12.15 38.59
N GLY A 628 4.14 13.38 38.08
CA GLY A 628 4.85 13.86 36.89
C GLY A 628 4.27 13.40 35.55
N VAL A 629 3.24 12.56 35.55
CA VAL A 629 2.53 12.17 34.33
C VAL A 629 1.59 13.29 33.88
N HIS A 630 1.55 13.52 32.58
CA HIS A 630 0.60 14.45 31.97
C HIS A 630 -0.24 13.72 30.91
N THR A 631 -1.56 13.72 31.10
CA THR A 631 -2.55 13.29 30.10
C THR A 631 -3.00 14.47 29.24
N LEU A 632 -3.70 14.18 28.14
CA LEU A 632 -4.32 15.21 27.30
C LEU A 632 -5.17 16.18 28.13
N PHE A 633 -6.01 15.67 29.02
CA PHE A 633 -6.85 16.51 29.89
C PHE A 633 -6.03 17.43 30.80
N THR A 634 -4.94 16.94 31.40
CA THR A 634 -4.09 17.78 32.27
C THR A 634 -3.37 18.88 31.49
N LYS A 635 -2.96 18.61 30.25
CA LYS A 635 -2.34 19.60 29.35
C LYS A 635 -3.35 20.68 28.97
N LEU A 636 -4.56 20.30 28.56
CA LEU A 636 -5.61 21.27 28.23
C LEU A 636 -6.06 22.08 29.46
N THR A 637 -6.06 21.50 30.65
CA THR A 637 -6.33 22.21 31.91
C THR A 637 -5.27 23.30 32.17
N LYS A 638 -3.99 22.98 31.96
CA LYS A 638 -2.90 23.96 32.06
C LYS A 638 -3.12 25.12 31.08
N VAL A 639 -3.38 24.82 29.81
CA VAL A 639 -3.65 25.84 28.78
C VAL A 639 -4.86 26.72 29.14
N SER A 640 -5.94 26.13 29.68
CA SER A 640 -7.10 26.88 30.15
C SER A 640 -6.76 27.83 31.32
N ASN A 641 -5.86 27.42 32.22
CA ASN A 641 -5.39 28.28 33.31
C ASN A 641 -4.49 29.42 32.82
N ASP A 642 -3.64 29.14 31.83
CA ASP A 642 -2.79 30.15 31.18
C ASP A 642 -3.68 31.19 30.47
N LEU A 643 -4.68 30.73 29.70
CA LEU A 643 -5.69 31.58 29.09
C LEU A 643 -6.42 32.46 30.11
N ARG A 644 -6.86 31.88 31.24
CA ARG A 644 -7.54 32.65 32.31
C ARG A 644 -6.64 33.74 32.89
N SER A 645 -5.34 33.54 32.92
CA SER A 645 -4.37 34.54 33.37
C SER A 645 -4.26 35.68 32.35
N HIS A 646 -4.23 35.37 31.06
CA HIS A 646 -4.23 36.38 29.99
C HIS A 646 -5.51 37.20 29.93
N MET A 647 -6.68 36.56 30.04
CA MET A 647 -7.98 37.24 30.00
C MET A 647 -8.13 38.32 31.07
N LYS A 648 -7.48 38.16 32.23
CA LYS A 648 -7.50 39.16 33.31
C LYS A 648 -6.74 40.45 32.96
N CYS A 649 -5.77 40.36 32.07
CA CYS A 649 -4.92 41.49 31.67
C CYS A 649 -5.41 42.17 30.38
N GLU A 650 -6.39 41.59 29.69
CA GLU A 650 -6.79 42.00 28.35
C GLU A 650 -8.16 42.71 28.36
N PRO A 651 -8.22 44.03 28.09
CA PRO A 651 -9.49 44.74 27.99
C PRO A 651 -10.25 44.33 26.72
N ASP A 652 -11.58 44.30 26.81
CA ASP A 652 -12.49 43.97 25.71
C ASP A 652 -12.25 42.58 25.07
N PHE A 653 -11.72 41.63 25.84
CA PHE A 653 -11.38 40.28 25.38
C PHE A 653 -12.51 39.61 24.56
N CYS A 654 -13.75 39.59 25.08
CA CYS A 654 -14.88 38.92 24.43
C CYS A 654 -15.19 39.54 23.05
N GLN A 655 -15.10 40.88 22.93
CA GLN A 655 -15.38 41.58 21.67
C GLN A 655 -14.31 41.25 20.62
N LYS A 656 -13.03 41.24 21.03
CA LYS A 656 -11.90 40.86 20.17
C LYS A 656 -11.98 39.40 19.73
N LEU A 657 -12.36 38.49 20.63
CA LEU A 657 -12.57 37.08 20.34
C LEU A 657 -13.70 36.87 19.32
N LEU A 658 -14.85 37.52 19.52
CA LEU A 658 -15.97 37.46 18.60
C LEU A 658 -15.60 38.02 17.21
N LEU A 659 -14.83 39.11 17.17
CA LEU A 659 -14.34 39.69 15.94
C LEU A 659 -13.43 38.70 15.18
N ALA A 660 -12.47 38.07 15.88
CA ALA A 660 -11.60 37.06 15.29
C ALA A 660 -12.41 35.88 14.73
N ARG A 661 -13.44 35.40 15.45
CA ARG A 661 -14.33 34.34 14.97
C ARG A 661 -15.09 34.74 13.71
N LYS A 662 -15.66 35.95 13.69
CA LYS A 662 -16.37 36.47 12.50
C LYS A 662 -15.44 36.63 11.28
N GLN A 663 -14.17 36.94 11.49
CA GLN A 663 -13.17 36.99 10.43
C GLN A 663 -12.83 35.58 9.91
N LEU A 664 -12.62 34.60 10.80
CA LEU A 664 -12.37 33.20 10.42
C LEU A 664 -13.55 32.59 9.63
N LEU A 665 -14.79 32.91 10.01
CA LEU A 665 -16.00 32.47 9.32
C LEU A 665 -16.25 33.21 7.99
N GLY A 666 -15.41 34.18 7.62
CA GLY A 666 -15.63 35.01 6.45
C GLY A 666 -16.88 35.89 6.56
N ILE A 667 -17.39 36.19 7.75
CA ILE A 667 -18.57 37.08 7.90
C ILE A 667 -18.14 38.55 7.73
N THR A 668 -16.88 38.86 8.02
CA THR A 668 -16.34 40.23 7.94
C THR A 668 -15.16 40.30 6.97
N TYR A 669 -15.32 41.03 5.85
CA TYR A 669 -14.39 40.99 4.72
C TYR A 669 -13.38 42.17 4.65
N ASN A 670 -13.47 43.18 5.52
CA ASN A 670 -12.75 44.46 5.34
C ASN A 670 -12.06 45.02 6.60
N ILE A 671 -11.75 44.18 7.59
CA ILE A 671 -11.05 44.63 8.81
C ILE A 671 -9.62 44.07 8.77
N GLN A 672 -8.62 44.96 8.87
CA GLN A 672 -7.22 44.56 8.99
C GLN A 672 -7.03 43.64 10.19
N ARG A 673 -6.17 42.62 10.06
CA ARG A 673 -5.80 41.79 11.20
C ARG A 673 -5.26 42.67 12.32
N PHE A 674 -5.76 42.48 13.53
CA PHE A 674 -5.33 43.24 14.69
C PHE A 674 -4.14 42.56 15.39
N GLU A 675 -3.39 43.31 16.19
CA GLU A 675 -2.27 42.78 16.96
C GLU A 675 -2.73 41.62 17.84
N GLU A 676 -1.94 40.54 17.90
CA GLU A 676 -2.23 39.32 18.66
C GLU A 676 -3.44 38.48 18.20
N GLN A 677 -4.01 38.74 17.02
CA GLN A 677 -5.14 37.96 16.50
C GLN A 677 -4.92 36.43 16.53
N SER A 678 -3.70 35.95 16.29
CA SER A 678 -3.37 34.52 16.34
C SER A 678 -3.70 33.86 17.68
N ARG A 679 -3.60 34.59 18.79
CA ARG A 679 -3.97 34.09 20.12
C ARG A 679 -5.47 33.87 20.24
N TYR A 680 -6.28 34.79 19.72
CA TYR A 680 -7.74 34.64 19.68
C TYR A 680 -8.16 33.50 18.74
N GLU A 681 -7.49 33.36 17.60
CA GLU A 681 -7.67 32.21 16.71
C GLU A 681 -7.35 30.89 17.43
N ALA A 682 -6.32 30.85 18.29
CA ALA A 682 -5.99 29.69 19.12
C ALA A 682 -7.07 29.38 20.17
N VAL A 683 -7.65 30.40 20.82
CA VAL A 683 -8.77 30.24 21.76
C VAL A 683 -9.99 29.64 21.07
N ILE A 684 -10.30 30.09 19.85
CA ILE A 684 -11.40 29.53 19.04
C ILE A 684 -11.12 28.06 18.72
N VAL A 685 -9.90 27.73 18.29
CA VAL A 685 -9.50 26.34 18.01
C VAL A 685 -9.61 25.47 19.27
N LEU A 686 -9.19 25.97 20.43
CA LEU A 686 -9.33 25.27 21.72
C LEU A 686 -10.80 25.03 22.08
N GLU A 687 -11.67 26.02 21.85
CA GLU A 687 -13.11 25.89 22.10
C GLU A 687 -13.74 24.79 21.23
N GLU A 688 -13.45 24.79 19.92
CA GLU A 688 -13.98 23.76 19.02
C GLU A 688 -13.38 22.38 19.31
N PHE A 689 -12.08 22.30 19.64
CA PHE A 689 -11.42 21.05 20.00
C PHE A 689 -12.01 20.41 21.26
N CYS A 690 -12.38 21.22 22.28
CA CYS A 690 -13.05 20.71 23.48
C CYS A 690 -14.42 20.08 23.16
N LYS A 691 -15.19 20.67 22.23
CA LYS A 691 -16.46 20.10 21.77
C LYS A 691 -16.26 18.82 20.96
N GLU A 692 -15.22 18.78 20.13
CA GLU A 692 -14.87 17.58 19.37
C GLU A 692 -14.48 16.43 20.31
N LEU A 693 -13.60 16.66 21.29
CA LEU A 693 -13.23 15.65 22.30
C LEU A 693 -14.43 15.17 23.12
N SER A 694 -15.34 16.07 23.49
CA SER A 694 -16.54 15.68 24.24
C SER A 694 -17.47 14.82 23.39
N ALA A 695 -17.61 15.12 22.09
CA ALA A 695 -18.37 14.30 21.15
C ALA A 695 -17.73 12.92 20.94
N ILE A 696 -16.40 12.86 20.76
CA ILE A 696 -15.63 11.61 20.63
C ILE A 696 -15.81 10.74 21.89
N ALA A 697 -15.65 11.31 23.08
CA ALA A 697 -15.83 10.60 24.35
C ALA A 697 -17.22 9.99 24.47
N PHE A 698 -18.26 10.76 24.11
CA PHE A 698 -19.65 10.29 24.11
C PHE A 698 -19.89 9.13 23.13
N VAL A 699 -19.44 9.28 21.88
CA VAL A 699 -19.61 8.27 20.82
C VAL A 699 -18.91 6.96 21.18
N LYS A 700 -17.64 7.03 21.60
CA LYS A 700 -16.86 5.84 21.97
C LYS A 700 -17.48 5.08 23.13
N HIS A 701 -17.98 5.82 24.13
CA HIS A 701 -18.64 5.21 25.26
C HIS A 701 -19.92 4.47 24.86
N HIS A 702 -20.77 5.11 24.05
CA HIS A 702 -21.99 4.46 23.56
C HIS A 702 -21.70 3.24 22.70
N ALA A 703 -20.68 3.29 21.85
CA ALA A 703 -20.24 2.15 21.06
C ALA A 703 -19.77 0.98 21.93
N ALA A 704 -19.07 1.26 23.04
CA ALA A 704 -18.63 0.24 23.99
C ALA A 704 -19.80 -0.43 24.72
N ILE A 705 -20.84 0.34 25.12
CA ILE A 705 -22.05 -0.21 25.75
C ILE A 705 -22.84 -1.11 24.78
N ILE A 706 -23.01 -0.69 23.53
CA ILE A 706 -23.80 -1.48 22.55
C ILE A 706 -23.17 -2.86 22.29
N LYS A 707 -21.86 -2.99 22.52
CA LYS A 707 -21.07 -4.20 22.25
C LYS A 707 -20.86 -5.09 23.47
N SER A 708 -21.07 -4.57 24.67
CA SER A 708 -21.04 -5.32 25.93
C SER A 708 -22.39 -5.99 26.18
#